data_AF-T2IYI3-F1
#
_entry.id   AF-T2IYI3-F1
#
_cell.length_a   1.000
_cell.length_b   1.000
_cell.length_c   1.000
_cell.angle_alpha   90.00
_cell.angle_beta   90.00
_cell.angle_gamma   90.00
#
_symmetry.space_group_name_H-M   'P 1'
#
loop_
_entity.id
_entity.type
_entity.pdbx_description
1 polymer ?
#
loop_
_entity_poly.entity_id
_entity_poly.type
_entity_poly.pdbx_seq_one_letter_code
_entity_poly.pdbx_strand_id
1 'polypeptide(L)'
;MKNSRLWLRIYGKVIGAISPFIVLILLLNANGFLSTLELAIYDLFFQSRPLENLDKRIVIVGLEEPEIKEYYPLTDSNLAQLIKKINSQKPSVIGLDFYRDVSVGEGAEELKKVFESTSNLFGVQKVIGDKKSIVKPPAVLEARGLVASSDVVVDSDGVLRRGLLVPIADGKSNLFSLGATLGIVHLQSKGITPQTINRSITLGEVTFHPFRPHDGGYGHEDHGGYQVLLNFRNPQQSFQFVSFSEVLNNKVSPNLFTNRMVLIGATAPSIRDVFYTPFSRSLNSPPSTFYGVEIQANIASHLVSAVLDKRTIIQTLPNLIENLLMVFWGCITAILLWGLRSESNYLKLSVMLLSITLGLMGILIGGSYFLFLQGWWIPVISSFLTIGGCSLITIGLILVEKNQEIRQLLTNLEQAQEQIVQEKKQAGLAKFVAGVAHEINNPLTFINNFADLTLEASQKLEEEQAKYLEKLTPESQKKTQKLTKRIVENLVDLVEQSKKATRITQSLLRQAHPDMKQSTLTNINELVEANLSIISYSKQTEKSDFSLRVETEYDLAIGQQLVIAGDLNQIIVNLLNNACDAVFEKKDRVGSEFEPTILVTTNIIENQGIEIEVIDNGDGIPTEIVEHIFEPFNTSKEPGKGTGLGLFLVYDLVKQNQWDISWKRENELTKFSLRLQW
;
A
#
# COMPACT_ATOMS: atom_id res chain seq x y z
N MET A 1 1.53 -10.41 -22.05
CA MET A 1 1.06 -11.26 -20.93
C MET A 1 1.85 -11.12 -19.62
N LYS A 2 3.18 -10.86 -19.60
CA LYS A 2 3.91 -10.64 -18.33
C LYS A 2 3.48 -9.37 -17.58
N ASN A 3 3.25 -8.27 -18.28
CA ASN A 3 2.84 -7.00 -17.65
C ASN A 3 1.42 -7.03 -17.05
N SER A 4 0.47 -7.76 -17.65
CA SER A 4 -0.90 -7.84 -17.13
C SER A 4 -0.98 -8.64 -15.82
N ARG A 5 -0.18 -9.70 -15.66
CA ARG A 5 -0.09 -10.45 -14.40
C ARG A 5 0.56 -9.64 -13.27
N LEU A 6 1.53 -8.79 -13.58
CA LEU A 6 2.15 -7.89 -12.62
C LEU A 6 1.18 -6.78 -12.20
N TRP A 7 0.46 -6.19 -13.15
CA TRP A 7 -0.60 -5.20 -12.91
C TRP A 7 -1.71 -5.75 -12.00
N LEU A 8 -2.21 -6.96 -12.30
CA LEU A 8 -3.22 -7.65 -11.50
C LEU A 8 -2.72 -7.98 -10.09
N ARG A 9 -1.46 -8.37 -9.92
CA ARG A 9 -0.89 -8.62 -8.58
C ARG A 9 -0.73 -7.35 -7.75
N ILE A 10 -0.32 -6.25 -8.38
CA ILE A 10 -0.03 -4.98 -7.71
C ILE A 10 -1.33 -4.28 -7.30
N TYR A 11 -2.26 -4.09 -8.24
CA TYR A 11 -3.53 -3.40 -7.95
C TYR A 11 -4.54 -4.32 -7.28
N GLY A 12 -4.45 -5.64 -7.49
CA GLY A 12 -5.35 -6.62 -6.86
C GLY A 12 -5.26 -6.63 -5.33
N LYS A 13 -4.09 -6.36 -4.74
CA LYS A 13 -3.95 -6.22 -3.28
C LYS A 13 -4.77 -5.05 -2.73
N VAL A 14 -4.71 -3.90 -3.39
CA VAL A 14 -5.44 -2.69 -2.96
C VAL A 14 -6.93 -2.85 -3.17
N ILE A 15 -7.32 -3.34 -4.35
CA ILE A 15 -8.73 -3.59 -4.66
C ILE A 15 -9.32 -4.60 -3.67
N GLY A 16 -8.58 -5.66 -3.33
CA GLY A 16 -8.98 -6.61 -2.30
C GLY A 16 -9.14 -5.96 -0.92
N ALA A 17 -8.25 -5.03 -0.54
CA ALA A 17 -8.30 -4.36 0.76
C ALA A 17 -9.45 -3.35 0.90
N ILE A 18 -9.82 -2.64 -0.17
CA ILE A 18 -10.93 -1.67 -0.13
C ILE A 18 -12.31 -2.34 -0.27
N SER A 19 -12.37 -3.54 -0.85
CA SER A 19 -13.64 -4.21 -1.16
C SER A 19 -14.57 -4.40 0.06
N PRO A 20 -14.09 -4.84 1.24
CA PRO A 20 -14.94 -4.95 2.43
C PRO A 20 -15.55 -3.62 2.86
N PHE A 21 -14.81 -2.52 2.69
CA PHE A 21 -15.29 -1.19 3.03
C PHE A 21 -16.38 -0.73 2.05
N ILE A 22 -16.20 -0.95 0.75
CA ILE A 22 -17.25 -0.64 -0.25
C ILE A 22 -18.51 -1.47 0.04
N VAL A 23 -18.38 -2.76 0.37
CA VAL A 23 -19.51 -3.61 0.76
C VAL A 23 -20.20 -3.07 2.02
N LEU A 24 -19.45 -2.61 3.01
CA LEU A 24 -20.02 -1.99 4.21
C LEU A 24 -20.86 -0.75 3.85
N ILE A 25 -20.34 0.15 3.01
CA ILE A 25 -21.10 1.34 2.59
C ILE A 25 -22.36 0.96 1.80
N LEU A 26 -22.26 -0.02 0.90
CA LEU A 26 -23.42 -0.54 0.16
C LEU A 26 -24.51 -1.07 1.11
N LEU A 27 -24.11 -1.79 2.17
CA LEU A 27 -25.05 -2.29 3.19
C LEU A 27 -25.67 -1.13 3.99
N LEU A 28 -24.88 -0.14 4.40
CA LEU A 28 -25.41 1.04 5.10
C LEU A 28 -26.42 1.81 4.23
N ASN A 29 -26.13 1.97 2.94
CA ASN A 29 -27.02 2.62 1.99
C ASN A 29 -28.31 1.82 1.77
N ALA A 30 -28.21 0.51 1.54
CA ALA A 30 -29.36 -0.37 1.33
C ALA A 30 -30.31 -0.39 2.54
N ASN A 31 -29.79 -0.23 3.76
CA ASN A 31 -30.59 -0.16 4.98
C ASN A 31 -31.11 1.26 5.29
N GLY A 32 -30.76 2.27 4.48
CA GLY A 32 -31.21 3.65 4.68
C GLY A 32 -30.50 4.39 5.83
N PHE A 33 -29.39 3.90 6.37
CA PHE A 33 -28.66 4.60 7.45
C PHE A 33 -28.10 5.96 7.03
N LEU A 34 -27.91 6.16 5.73
CA LEU A 34 -27.37 7.40 5.16
C LEU A 34 -28.47 8.36 4.65
N SER A 35 -29.75 7.96 4.67
CA SER A 35 -30.82 8.69 4.00
C SER A 35 -31.02 10.10 4.54
N THR A 36 -30.98 10.27 5.87
CA THR A 36 -31.12 11.59 6.52
C THR A 36 -30.07 12.58 6.02
N LEU A 37 -28.83 12.12 5.83
CA LEU A 37 -27.75 12.98 5.34
C LEU A 37 -27.88 13.25 3.83
N GLU A 38 -28.31 12.26 3.04
CA GLU A 38 -28.56 12.46 1.62
C GLU A 38 -29.69 13.47 1.36
N LEU A 39 -30.77 13.40 2.15
CA LEU A 39 -31.89 14.35 2.08
C LEU A 39 -31.47 15.76 2.53
N ALA A 40 -30.55 15.87 3.50
CA ALA A 40 -29.99 17.18 3.86
C ALA A 40 -29.16 17.79 2.72
N ILE A 41 -28.39 16.98 1.98
CA ILE A 41 -27.68 17.46 0.78
C ILE A 41 -28.66 17.82 -0.34
N TYR A 42 -29.73 17.06 -0.52
CA TYR A 42 -30.80 17.40 -1.47
C TYR A 42 -31.41 18.77 -1.18
N ASP A 43 -31.71 19.06 0.10
CA ASP A 43 -32.23 20.36 0.52
C ASP A 43 -31.22 21.48 0.28
N LEU A 44 -29.94 21.25 0.60
CA LEU A 44 -28.87 22.20 0.32
C LEU A 44 -28.76 22.51 -1.18
N PHE A 45 -28.91 21.49 -2.03
CA PHE A 45 -28.92 21.69 -3.46
C PHE A 45 -30.10 22.57 -3.91
N PHE A 46 -31.31 22.38 -3.37
CA PHE A 46 -32.45 23.29 -3.63
C PHE A 46 -32.14 24.74 -3.22
N GLN A 47 -31.58 24.93 -2.02
CA GLN A 47 -31.28 26.26 -1.49
C GLN A 47 -30.21 27.00 -2.29
N SER A 48 -29.27 26.26 -2.88
CA SER A 48 -28.19 26.83 -3.70
C SER A 48 -28.61 27.16 -5.15
N ARG A 49 -29.84 26.80 -5.56
CA ARG A 49 -30.31 27.04 -6.93
C ARG A 49 -30.45 28.53 -7.25
N PRO A 50 -30.25 28.92 -8.52
CA PRO A 50 -30.62 30.24 -9.01
C PRO A 50 -32.12 30.53 -8.78
N LEU A 51 -32.45 31.80 -8.56
CA LEU A 51 -33.82 32.25 -8.44
C LEU A 51 -34.60 32.03 -9.74
N GLU A 52 -35.83 31.58 -9.60
CA GLU A 52 -36.73 31.34 -10.73
C GLU A 52 -37.74 32.47 -10.89
N ASN A 53 -38.25 32.63 -12.11
CA ASN A 53 -39.31 33.59 -12.39
C ASN A 53 -40.65 33.15 -11.77
N LEU A 54 -41.44 34.14 -11.35
CA LEU A 54 -42.83 34.03 -10.93
C LEU A 54 -43.68 33.22 -11.92
N ASP A 55 -44.43 32.21 -11.45
CA ASP A 55 -45.42 31.52 -12.28
C ASP A 55 -46.70 32.35 -12.38
N LYS A 56 -46.80 33.13 -13.46
CA LYS A 56 -47.94 34.03 -13.72
C LYS A 56 -49.26 33.30 -13.97
N ARG A 57 -49.25 31.97 -14.12
CA ARG A 57 -50.49 31.18 -14.36
C ARG A 57 -51.25 30.88 -13.08
N ILE A 58 -50.61 31.03 -11.91
CA ILE A 58 -51.22 30.69 -10.62
C ILE A 58 -51.33 31.96 -9.78
N VAL A 59 -52.51 32.17 -9.20
CA VAL A 59 -52.77 33.23 -8.23
C VAL A 59 -53.27 32.58 -6.94
N ILE A 60 -52.65 32.91 -5.82
CA ILE A 60 -53.07 32.48 -4.49
C ILE A 60 -53.87 33.63 -3.87
N VAL A 61 -55.10 33.33 -3.49
CA VAL A 61 -55.96 34.20 -2.68
C VAL A 61 -55.89 33.67 -1.26
N GLY A 62 -55.06 34.32 -0.44
CA GLY A 62 -54.72 33.88 0.91
C GLY A 62 -55.47 34.63 1.99
N LEU A 63 -56.02 33.91 2.97
CA LEU A 63 -56.54 34.51 4.18
C LEU A 63 -55.37 34.77 5.14
N GLU A 64 -54.96 36.03 5.24
CA GLU A 64 -53.77 36.43 6.02
C GLU A 64 -54.07 36.64 7.50
N GLU A 65 -53.03 36.62 8.34
CA GLU A 65 -53.13 36.80 9.80
C GLU A 65 -53.88 38.09 10.22
N PRO A 66 -53.67 39.27 9.59
CA PRO A 66 -54.45 40.47 9.94
C PRO A 66 -55.95 40.33 9.68
N GLU A 67 -56.35 39.46 8.75
CA GLU A 67 -57.72 39.26 8.31
C GLU A 67 -58.46 38.22 9.16
N ILE A 68 -57.73 37.40 9.93
CA ILE A 68 -58.30 36.35 10.79
C ILE A 68 -59.33 36.91 11.77
N LYS A 69 -59.07 38.07 12.37
CA LYS A 69 -60.01 38.67 13.34
C LYS A 69 -61.36 39.06 12.73
N GLU A 70 -61.37 39.39 11.46
CA GLU A 70 -62.57 39.91 10.76
C GLU A 70 -63.30 38.80 10.00
N TYR A 71 -62.54 37.89 9.38
CA TYR A 71 -63.08 36.90 8.46
C TYR A 71 -62.98 35.45 8.97
N TYR A 72 -62.42 35.17 10.15
CA TYR A 72 -62.34 33.80 10.70
C TYR A 72 -63.27 33.59 11.91
N PRO A 73 -64.08 32.52 11.97
CA PRO A 73 -64.22 31.47 10.96
C PRO A 73 -64.89 32.00 9.68
N LEU A 74 -64.37 31.58 8.52
CA LEU A 74 -64.82 32.08 7.22
C LEU A 74 -66.26 31.64 6.93
N THR A 75 -67.19 32.59 6.99
CA THR A 75 -68.62 32.36 6.79
C THR A 75 -68.94 31.97 5.34
N ASP A 76 -70.01 31.21 5.17
CA ASP A 76 -70.46 30.75 3.85
C ASP A 76 -70.83 31.93 2.92
N SER A 77 -71.40 33.01 3.46
CA SER A 77 -71.69 34.26 2.74
C SER A 77 -70.43 34.92 2.19
N ASN A 78 -69.40 35.13 3.02
CA ASN A 78 -68.14 35.74 2.59
C ASN A 78 -67.43 34.88 1.53
N LEU A 79 -67.43 33.56 1.73
CA LEU A 79 -66.86 32.63 0.76
C LEU A 79 -67.64 32.63 -0.57
N ALA A 80 -68.98 32.67 -0.52
CA ALA A 80 -69.81 32.75 -1.71
C ALA A 80 -69.54 34.04 -2.51
N GLN A 81 -69.44 35.18 -1.84
CA GLN A 81 -69.10 36.46 -2.47
C GLN A 81 -67.71 36.44 -3.10
N LEU A 82 -66.72 35.90 -2.39
CA LEU A 82 -65.36 35.75 -2.90
C LEU A 82 -65.32 34.94 -4.18
N ILE A 83 -65.93 33.75 -4.17
CA ILE A 83 -65.97 32.86 -5.34
C ILE A 83 -66.71 33.53 -6.51
N LYS A 84 -67.83 34.22 -6.26
CA LYS A 84 -68.55 34.98 -7.31
C LYS A 84 -67.66 36.02 -7.97
N LYS A 85 -66.90 36.79 -7.17
CA LYS A 85 -65.99 37.82 -7.70
C LYS A 85 -64.85 37.22 -8.51
N ILE A 86 -64.21 36.17 -7.99
CA ILE A 86 -63.15 35.46 -8.72
C ILE A 86 -63.71 34.87 -10.03
N ASN A 87 -64.84 34.17 -9.96
CA ASN A 87 -65.45 33.51 -11.13
C ASN A 87 -65.93 34.52 -12.19
N SER A 88 -66.30 35.75 -11.80
CA SER A 88 -66.68 36.81 -12.75
C SER A 88 -65.58 37.17 -13.75
N GLN A 89 -64.31 36.97 -13.37
CA GLN A 89 -63.14 37.20 -14.24
C GLN A 89 -62.77 36.00 -15.13
N LYS A 90 -63.57 34.92 -15.10
CA LYS A 90 -63.39 33.69 -15.89
C LYS A 90 -61.99 33.06 -15.72
N PRO A 91 -61.66 32.59 -14.50
CA PRO A 91 -60.45 31.80 -14.29
C PRO A 91 -60.52 30.46 -15.01
N SER A 92 -59.35 29.86 -15.27
CA SER A 92 -59.29 28.53 -15.88
C SER A 92 -59.84 27.45 -14.95
N VAL A 93 -59.47 27.51 -13.67
CA VAL A 93 -59.91 26.61 -12.61
C VAL A 93 -59.71 27.29 -11.25
N ILE A 94 -60.61 27.00 -10.30
CA ILE A 94 -60.56 27.50 -8.93
C ILE A 94 -60.45 26.31 -7.98
N GLY A 95 -59.43 26.31 -7.13
CA GLY A 95 -59.28 25.35 -6.03
C GLY A 95 -59.61 26.00 -4.70
N LEU A 96 -60.50 25.37 -3.93
CA LEU A 96 -60.89 25.81 -2.60
C LEU A 96 -60.24 24.91 -1.55
N ASP A 97 -59.17 25.38 -0.93
CA ASP A 97 -58.43 24.71 0.14
C ASP A 97 -58.97 25.07 1.54
N PHE A 98 -60.30 25.05 1.65
CA PHE A 98 -61.01 25.18 2.92
C PHE A 98 -62.02 24.04 3.03
N TYR A 99 -61.95 23.29 4.13
CA TYR A 99 -62.95 22.26 4.40
C TYR A 99 -64.33 22.87 4.61
N ARG A 100 -65.31 22.35 3.88
CA ARG A 100 -66.72 22.80 3.90
C ARG A 100 -67.66 21.59 3.85
N ASP A 101 -67.42 20.61 4.71
CA ASP A 101 -68.31 19.47 4.95
C ASP A 101 -69.59 19.88 5.70
N VAL A 102 -69.47 20.89 6.56
CA VAL A 102 -70.58 21.51 7.28
C VAL A 102 -70.66 23.01 6.97
N SER A 103 -71.87 23.57 7.03
CA SER A 103 -72.10 25.01 6.87
C SER A 103 -71.49 25.81 8.02
N VAL A 104 -70.90 26.96 7.68
CA VAL A 104 -70.23 27.84 8.63
C VAL A 104 -70.88 29.22 8.61
N GLY A 105 -71.53 29.58 9.71
CA GLY A 105 -72.19 30.88 9.85
C GLY A 105 -73.38 31.06 8.90
N GLU A 106 -73.56 32.29 8.42
CA GLU A 106 -74.66 32.66 7.51
C GLU A 106 -74.28 32.47 6.03
N GLY A 107 -75.28 32.25 5.16
CA GLY A 107 -75.09 32.20 3.71
C GLY A 107 -75.01 30.81 3.07
N ALA A 108 -75.34 29.74 3.81
CA ALA A 108 -75.25 28.35 3.32
C ALA A 108 -75.98 28.12 1.98
N GLU A 109 -77.21 28.61 1.82
CA GLU A 109 -77.98 28.49 0.58
C GLU A 109 -77.38 29.31 -0.58
N GLU A 110 -76.74 30.44 -0.28
CA GLU A 110 -76.05 31.24 -1.28
C GLU A 110 -74.78 30.51 -1.78
N LEU A 111 -73.99 29.98 -0.85
CA LEU A 111 -72.80 29.18 -1.17
C LEU A 111 -73.17 27.94 -1.97
N LYS A 112 -74.27 27.27 -1.60
CA LYS A 112 -74.82 26.12 -2.34
C LYS A 112 -75.11 26.49 -3.81
N LYS A 113 -75.80 27.60 -4.06
CA LYS A 113 -76.06 28.11 -5.43
C LYS A 113 -74.77 28.46 -6.17
N VAL A 114 -73.75 28.99 -5.49
CA VAL A 114 -72.43 29.25 -6.09
C VAL A 114 -71.74 27.95 -6.48
N PHE A 115 -71.79 26.93 -5.62
CA PHE A 115 -71.26 25.60 -5.90
C PHE A 115 -72.02 24.89 -7.02
N GLU A 116 -73.32 25.16 -7.22
CA GLU A 116 -74.09 24.62 -8.34
C GLU A 116 -73.77 25.34 -9.66
N SER A 117 -73.60 26.66 -9.63
CA SER A 117 -73.40 27.50 -10.82
C SER A 117 -71.95 27.58 -11.32
N THR A 118 -70.96 27.30 -10.46
CA THR A 118 -69.53 27.38 -10.82
C THR A 118 -69.01 26.01 -11.25
N SER A 119 -68.75 25.79 -12.54
CA SER A 119 -68.37 24.47 -13.08
C SER A 119 -66.87 24.16 -13.00
N ASN A 120 -66.03 25.16 -12.76
CA ASN A 120 -64.58 25.06 -12.69
C ASN A 120 -64.04 25.22 -11.25
N LEU A 121 -64.89 25.03 -10.24
CA LEU A 121 -64.53 25.12 -8.81
C LEU A 121 -64.40 23.72 -8.23
N PHE A 122 -63.25 23.42 -7.62
CA PHE A 122 -62.97 22.16 -6.94
C PHE A 122 -62.84 22.39 -5.44
N GLY A 123 -63.60 21.63 -4.65
CA GLY A 123 -63.51 21.62 -3.19
C GLY A 123 -62.59 20.53 -2.69
N VAL A 124 -62.05 20.70 -1.47
CA VAL A 124 -61.16 19.69 -0.86
C VAL A 124 -61.89 18.72 0.06
N GLN A 125 -61.34 17.52 0.14
CA GLN A 125 -61.59 16.54 1.19
C GLN A 125 -60.25 16.04 1.75
N LYS A 126 -60.29 15.50 2.98
CA LYS A 126 -59.14 14.85 3.60
C LYS A 126 -59.35 13.34 3.60
N VAL A 127 -58.48 12.62 2.90
CA VAL A 127 -58.61 11.19 2.58
C VAL A 127 -57.67 10.35 3.44
N ILE A 128 -56.50 10.86 3.80
CA ILE A 128 -55.48 10.14 4.54
C ILE A 128 -55.53 10.55 6.03
N GLY A 129 -55.57 9.55 6.91
CA GLY A 129 -55.51 9.71 8.36
C GLY A 129 -56.46 8.76 9.09
N ASP A 130 -56.45 8.83 10.43
CA ASP A 130 -57.42 8.09 11.24
C ASP A 130 -58.85 8.51 10.89
N LYS A 131 -59.85 7.66 11.19
CA LYS A 131 -61.28 7.97 10.94
C LYS A 131 -61.74 9.33 11.51
N LYS A 132 -61.05 9.87 12.51
CA LYS A 132 -61.32 11.19 13.11
C LYS A 132 -60.71 12.36 12.33
N SER A 133 -59.75 12.11 11.46
CA SER A 133 -59.03 13.09 10.65
C SER A 133 -59.53 13.15 9.20
N ILE A 134 -60.38 12.20 8.78
CA ILE A 134 -61.06 12.21 7.48
C ILE A 134 -62.11 13.31 7.51
N VAL A 135 -62.08 14.19 6.50
CA VAL A 135 -63.04 15.29 6.34
C VAL A 135 -63.71 15.11 4.98
N LYS A 136 -65.05 15.11 4.97
CA LYS A 136 -65.83 14.93 3.74
C LYS A 136 -65.75 16.19 2.86
N PRO A 137 -65.98 16.06 1.55
CA PRO A 137 -66.11 17.22 0.68
C PRO A 137 -67.46 17.92 0.87
N PRO A 138 -67.63 19.13 0.31
CA PRO A 138 -68.95 19.75 0.19
C PRO A 138 -69.88 18.89 -0.68
N ALA A 139 -71.04 18.49 -0.14
CA ALA A 139 -71.94 17.52 -0.79
C ALA A 139 -72.36 17.91 -2.22
N VAL A 140 -72.52 19.20 -2.50
CA VAL A 140 -72.85 19.70 -3.84
C VAL A 140 -71.72 19.50 -4.84
N LEU A 141 -70.48 19.73 -4.41
CA LEU A 141 -69.31 19.55 -5.28
C LEU A 141 -69.01 18.06 -5.48
N GLU A 142 -69.23 17.23 -4.45
CA GLU A 142 -69.13 15.78 -4.53
C GLU A 142 -70.10 15.18 -5.54
N ALA A 143 -71.37 15.57 -5.50
CA ALA A 143 -72.40 15.12 -6.44
C ALA A 143 -72.07 15.47 -7.91
N ARG A 144 -71.21 16.47 -8.13
CA ARG A 144 -70.77 16.92 -9.46
C ARG A 144 -69.40 16.36 -9.87
N GLY A 145 -68.73 15.61 -9.00
CA GLY A 145 -67.37 15.13 -9.23
C GLY A 145 -66.30 16.23 -9.21
N LEU A 146 -66.61 17.38 -8.60
CA LEU A 146 -65.74 18.55 -8.51
C LEU A 146 -65.01 18.60 -7.15
N VAL A 147 -64.34 17.50 -6.83
CA VAL A 147 -63.64 17.32 -5.54
C VAL A 147 -62.18 16.96 -5.80
N ALA A 148 -61.31 17.34 -4.88
CA ALA A 148 -59.90 16.98 -4.86
C ALA A 148 -59.42 16.70 -3.43
N SER A 149 -58.26 16.06 -3.28
CA SER A 149 -57.66 15.83 -1.95
C SER A 149 -56.75 16.98 -1.52
N SER A 150 -56.85 17.41 -0.27
CA SER A 150 -55.87 18.32 0.36
C SER A 150 -54.69 17.59 1.01
N ASP A 151 -54.66 16.26 0.96
CA ASP A 151 -53.60 15.45 1.58
C ASP A 151 -52.21 15.75 1.00
N VAL A 152 -51.23 15.74 1.89
CA VAL A 152 -49.81 15.89 1.57
C VAL A 152 -49.00 14.81 2.27
N VAL A 153 -47.82 14.50 1.73
CA VAL A 153 -46.89 13.53 2.31
C VAL A 153 -45.69 14.26 2.87
N VAL A 154 -45.45 14.11 4.17
CA VAL A 154 -44.30 14.68 4.86
C VAL A 154 -43.32 13.56 5.15
N ASP A 155 -42.04 13.76 4.85
CA ASP A 155 -41.00 12.77 5.11
C ASP A 155 -40.77 12.61 6.62
N SER A 156 -40.07 11.54 7.03
CA SER A 156 -39.85 11.22 8.45
C SER A 156 -39.14 12.33 9.24
N ASP A 157 -38.38 13.18 8.57
CA ASP A 157 -37.68 14.33 9.15
C ASP A 157 -38.53 15.61 9.24
N GLY A 158 -39.82 15.53 8.87
CA GLY A 158 -40.77 16.63 8.92
C GLY A 158 -40.75 17.57 7.72
N VAL A 159 -39.96 17.27 6.68
CA VAL A 159 -39.86 18.10 5.47
C VAL A 159 -40.65 17.47 4.32
N LEU A 160 -41.40 18.29 3.60
CA LEU A 160 -42.18 17.90 2.43
C LEU A 160 -41.30 18.04 1.18
N ARG A 161 -40.87 16.91 0.61
CA ARG A 161 -40.08 16.87 -0.64
C ARG A 161 -40.85 16.25 -1.81
N ARG A 162 -41.92 15.52 -1.49
CA ARG A 162 -42.71 14.73 -2.43
C ARG A 162 -44.09 15.35 -2.63
N GLY A 163 -44.52 15.45 -3.90
CA GLY A 163 -45.86 15.84 -4.28
C GLY A 163 -46.76 14.63 -4.36
N LEU A 164 -47.82 14.59 -3.55
CA LEU A 164 -48.86 13.56 -3.66
C LEU A 164 -49.80 13.94 -4.81
N LEU A 165 -49.85 13.14 -5.87
CA LEU A 165 -50.75 13.35 -7.00
C LEU A 165 -52.06 12.60 -6.83
N VAL A 166 -52.01 11.36 -6.34
CA VAL A 166 -53.21 10.52 -6.08
C VAL A 166 -53.06 9.87 -4.69
N PRO A 167 -53.79 10.31 -3.66
CA PRO A 167 -53.85 9.58 -2.38
C PRO A 167 -54.44 8.18 -2.56
N ILE A 168 -54.01 7.23 -1.74
CA ILE A 168 -54.68 5.93 -1.57
C ILE A 168 -55.24 5.87 -0.14
N ALA A 169 -56.56 5.79 -0.03
CA ALA A 169 -57.24 5.33 1.20
C ALA A 169 -58.17 4.17 0.84
N ASP A 170 -58.21 3.17 1.74
CA ASP A 170 -59.13 2.02 1.68
C ASP A 170 -59.19 1.28 0.32
N GLY A 171 -58.04 1.19 -0.36
CA GLY A 171 -57.86 0.35 -1.56
C GLY A 171 -58.46 0.87 -2.86
N LYS A 172 -59.18 2.01 -2.86
CA LYS A 172 -59.67 2.70 -4.07
C LYS A 172 -59.83 4.20 -3.84
N SER A 173 -58.89 4.97 -4.36
CA SER A 173 -59.07 6.41 -4.59
C SER A 173 -58.59 6.72 -6.00
N ASN A 174 -59.51 7.19 -6.85
CA ASN A 174 -59.21 7.76 -8.17
C ASN A 174 -59.15 9.29 -8.11
N LEU A 175 -59.04 9.85 -6.91
CA LEU A 175 -59.08 11.29 -6.70
C LEU A 175 -57.68 11.87 -6.83
N PHE A 176 -57.53 12.96 -7.58
CA PHE A 176 -56.29 13.72 -7.60
C PHE A 176 -56.19 14.66 -6.40
N SER A 177 -54.98 14.97 -5.97
CA SER A 177 -54.76 16.08 -5.03
C SER A 177 -55.21 17.42 -5.64
N LEU A 178 -55.44 18.44 -4.82
CA LEU A 178 -55.93 19.74 -5.27
C LEU A 178 -54.99 20.34 -6.32
N GLY A 179 -53.70 20.41 -6.02
CA GLY A 179 -52.68 20.90 -6.96
C GLY A 179 -52.63 20.09 -8.25
N ALA A 180 -52.71 18.76 -8.17
CA ALA A 180 -52.73 17.91 -9.35
C ALA A 180 -53.99 18.15 -10.20
N THR A 181 -55.15 18.29 -9.56
CA THR A 181 -56.43 18.58 -10.22
C THR A 181 -56.39 19.91 -10.96
N LEU A 182 -55.89 20.97 -10.32
CA LEU A 182 -55.78 22.29 -10.95
C LEU A 182 -54.85 22.24 -12.18
N GLY A 183 -53.70 21.59 -12.04
CA GLY A 183 -52.75 21.43 -13.15
C GLY A 183 -53.36 20.63 -14.31
N ILE A 184 -53.99 19.49 -14.01
CA ILE A 184 -54.60 18.61 -15.02
C ILE A 184 -55.77 19.32 -15.73
N VAL A 185 -56.69 19.93 -15.00
CA VAL A 185 -57.84 20.64 -15.59
C VAL A 185 -57.38 21.81 -16.45
N HIS A 186 -56.36 22.56 -15.99
CA HIS A 186 -55.77 23.64 -16.79
C HIS A 186 -55.15 23.10 -18.09
N LEU A 187 -54.44 21.97 -18.04
CA LEU A 187 -53.87 21.32 -19.23
C LEU A 187 -54.94 20.74 -20.16
N GLN A 188 -56.04 20.21 -19.61
CA GLN A 188 -57.18 19.72 -20.40
C GLN A 188 -57.85 20.84 -21.19
N SER A 189 -57.94 22.05 -20.62
CA SER A 189 -58.43 23.24 -21.36
C SER A 189 -57.57 23.58 -22.58
N LYS A 190 -56.33 23.07 -22.63
CA LYS A 190 -55.38 23.20 -23.74
C LYS A 190 -55.28 21.94 -24.61
N GLY A 191 -56.20 20.98 -24.43
CA GLY A 191 -56.25 19.73 -25.19
C GLY A 191 -55.34 18.61 -24.69
N ILE A 192 -54.72 18.75 -23.51
CA ILE A 192 -53.79 17.75 -22.95
C ILE A 192 -54.50 16.99 -21.83
N THR A 193 -54.74 15.69 -22.02
CA THR A 193 -55.41 14.82 -21.06
C THR A 193 -54.42 13.84 -20.40
N PRO A 194 -54.62 13.48 -19.12
CA PRO A 194 -53.78 12.49 -18.45
C PRO A 194 -54.01 11.11 -19.04
N GLN A 195 -52.92 10.42 -19.36
CA GLN A 195 -52.92 9.02 -19.77
C GLN A 195 -52.15 8.20 -18.74
N THR A 196 -52.63 7.01 -18.42
CA THR A 196 -51.92 6.10 -17.50
C THR A 196 -51.28 4.97 -18.30
N ILE A 197 -49.95 4.96 -18.38
CA ILE A 197 -49.17 3.95 -19.10
C ILE A 197 -48.22 3.30 -18.09
N ASN A 198 -48.28 1.97 -17.94
CA ASN A 198 -47.40 1.21 -17.02
C ASN A 198 -47.37 1.79 -15.58
N ARG A 199 -48.54 2.11 -15.03
CA ARG A 199 -48.68 2.76 -13.70
C ARG A 199 -47.99 4.13 -13.58
N SER A 200 -47.58 4.74 -14.69
CA SER A 200 -47.09 6.12 -14.73
C SER A 200 -48.14 7.03 -15.33
N ILE A 201 -48.20 8.29 -14.89
CA ILE A 201 -49.08 9.33 -15.43
C ILE A 201 -48.29 10.11 -16.48
N THR A 202 -48.78 10.08 -17.71
CA THR A 202 -48.24 10.83 -18.84
C THR A 202 -49.18 11.99 -19.17
N LEU A 203 -48.63 13.19 -19.27
CA LEU A 203 -49.32 14.42 -19.67
C LEU A 203 -48.60 15.00 -20.89
N GLY A 204 -49.24 14.92 -22.06
CA GLY A 204 -48.60 15.31 -23.32
C GLY A 204 -47.41 14.40 -23.63
N GLU A 205 -46.21 14.97 -23.73
CA GLU A 205 -44.96 14.23 -23.96
C GLU A 205 -44.22 13.86 -22.65
N VAL A 206 -44.66 14.39 -21.50
CA VAL A 206 -43.96 14.25 -20.22
C VAL A 206 -44.56 13.09 -19.43
N THR A 207 -43.70 12.17 -18.97
CA THR A 207 -44.09 11.08 -18.08
C THR A 207 -43.57 11.33 -16.68
N PHE A 208 -44.49 11.37 -15.72
CA PHE A 208 -44.14 11.43 -14.30
C PHE A 208 -44.08 10.00 -13.80
N HIS A 209 -42.93 9.55 -13.27
CA HIS A 209 -42.83 8.21 -12.70
C HIS A 209 -43.25 8.22 -11.23
N PRO A 210 -43.99 7.20 -10.77
CA PRO A 210 -44.33 7.10 -9.35
C PRO A 210 -43.06 6.84 -8.55
N PHE A 211 -42.93 7.55 -7.43
CA PHE A 211 -41.88 7.36 -6.45
C PHE A 211 -41.90 5.93 -5.91
N ARG A 212 -40.71 5.34 -5.74
CA ARG A 212 -40.51 3.98 -5.24
C ARG A 212 -39.64 3.99 -3.98
N PRO A 213 -39.75 2.95 -3.13
CA PRO A 213 -38.75 2.72 -2.09
C PRO A 213 -37.35 2.72 -2.71
N HIS A 214 -36.39 3.32 -2.01
CA HIS A 214 -35.00 3.49 -2.43
C HIS A 214 -34.73 4.43 -3.61
N ASP A 215 -35.71 5.20 -4.11
CA ASP A 215 -35.42 6.20 -5.14
C ASP A 215 -34.47 7.28 -4.60
N GLY A 216 -33.28 7.40 -5.19
CA GLY A 216 -32.28 8.38 -4.78
C GLY A 216 -31.76 8.12 -3.36
N GLY A 217 -31.73 9.16 -2.54
CA GLY A 217 -31.25 9.06 -1.15
C GLY A 217 -32.24 8.46 -0.17
N TYR A 218 -33.43 8.03 -0.60
CA TYR A 218 -34.43 7.47 0.31
C TYR A 218 -34.07 6.03 0.72
N GLY A 219 -34.42 5.66 1.96
CA GLY A 219 -34.31 4.28 2.44
C GLY A 219 -35.54 3.47 2.02
N HIS A 220 -36.38 3.14 3.00
CA HIS A 220 -37.58 2.30 2.80
C HIS A 220 -38.91 3.09 2.86
N GLU A 221 -38.87 4.42 2.75
CA GLU A 221 -40.06 5.25 2.96
C GLU A 221 -41.03 5.16 1.78
N ASP A 222 -42.17 4.49 1.95
CA ASP A 222 -43.32 4.60 1.05
C ASP A 222 -44.59 4.77 1.88
N HIS A 223 -45.20 5.96 1.79
CA HIS A 223 -46.46 6.29 2.46
C HIS A 223 -47.70 5.93 1.62
N GLY A 224 -47.51 5.25 0.48
CA GLY A 224 -48.56 4.88 -0.44
C GLY A 224 -49.08 6.06 -1.27
N GLY A 225 -49.92 5.77 -2.26
CA GLY A 225 -50.37 6.78 -3.21
C GLY A 225 -49.42 6.99 -4.38
N TYR A 226 -49.87 7.77 -5.35
CA TYR A 226 -49.06 8.20 -6.47
C TYR A 226 -48.29 9.45 -6.05
N GLN A 227 -47.01 9.29 -5.74
CA GLN A 227 -46.13 10.37 -5.31
C GLN A 227 -45.07 10.64 -6.38
N VAL A 228 -44.57 11.87 -6.45
CA VAL A 228 -43.45 12.28 -7.30
C VAL A 228 -42.49 13.18 -6.53
N LEU A 229 -41.20 13.20 -6.87
CA LEU A 229 -40.28 14.19 -6.33
C LEU A 229 -40.68 15.59 -6.82
N LEU A 230 -40.98 16.48 -5.89
CA LEU A 230 -41.50 17.80 -6.24
C LEU A 230 -40.35 18.74 -6.60
N ASN A 231 -40.37 19.28 -7.82
CA ASN A 231 -39.45 20.34 -8.21
C ASN A 231 -39.97 21.69 -7.71
N PHE A 232 -39.78 21.99 -6.42
CA PHE A 232 -40.22 23.24 -5.79
C PHE A 232 -39.68 24.48 -6.49
N ARG A 233 -40.51 25.54 -6.52
CA ARG A 233 -40.05 26.89 -6.82
C ARG A 233 -39.50 27.56 -5.55
N ASN A 234 -38.60 28.52 -5.74
CA ASN A 234 -38.00 29.25 -4.63
C ASN A 234 -39.05 30.08 -3.87
N PRO A 235 -39.09 30.06 -2.53
CA PRO A 235 -40.11 30.73 -1.71
C PRO A 235 -40.34 32.21 -2.05
N GLN A 236 -39.28 32.95 -2.40
CA GLN A 236 -39.42 34.38 -2.67
C GLN A 236 -40.10 34.60 -4.02
N GLN A 237 -41.35 35.08 -3.99
CA GLN A 237 -42.11 35.50 -5.18
C GLN A 237 -42.41 34.38 -6.20
N SER A 238 -42.60 33.15 -5.73
CA SER A 238 -42.99 32.01 -6.60
C SER A 238 -44.33 32.19 -7.30
N PHE A 239 -45.30 32.75 -6.59
CA PHE A 239 -46.68 32.90 -7.04
C PHE A 239 -47.21 34.30 -6.74
N GLN A 240 -48.20 34.72 -7.53
CA GLN A 240 -48.84 36.00 -7.28
C GLN A 240 -49.80 35.84 -6.11
N PHE A 241 -49.58 36.64 -5.06
CA PHE A 241 -50.36 36.61 -3.84
C PHE A 241 -51.30 37.79 -3.77
N VAL A 242 -52.53 37.55 -3.32
CA VAL A 242 -53.56 38.58 -3.08
C VAL A 242 -54.34 38.19 -1.82
N SER A 243 -54.66 39.17 -0.98
CA SER A 243 -55.40 38.90 0.25
C SER A 243 -56.91 38.72 0.01
N PHE A 244 -57.60 38.09 0.96
CA PHE A 244 -59.05 37.90 0.89
C PHE A 244 -59.80 39.25 0.78
N SER A 245 -59.42 40.21 1.62
CA SER A 245 -60.02 41.53 1.68
C SER A 245 -59.76 42.34 0.41
N GLU A 246 -58.63 42.17 -0.27
CA GLU A 246 -58.37 42.86 -1.54
C GLU A 246 -59.36 42.42 -2.62
N VAL A 247 -59.68 41.13 -2.69
CA VAL A 247 -60.67 40.61 -3.65
C VAL A 247 -62.08 41.07 -3.26
N LEU A 248 -62.45 40.93 -1.99
CA LEU A 248 -63.78 41.35 -1.50
C LEU A 248 -64.01 42.85 -1.62
N ASN A 249 -62.97 43.69 -1.52
CA ASN A 249 -63.07 45.14 -1.68
C ASN A 249 -62.80 45.63 -3.10
N ASN A 250 -62.71 44.75 -4.10
CA ASN A 250 -62.42 45.09 -5.51
C ASN A 250 -61.11 45.89 -5.69
N LYS A 251 -60.09 45.65 -4.85
CA LYS A 251 -58.76 46.28 -4.95
C LYS A 251 -57.82 45.55 -5.92
N VAL A 252 -58.25 44.43 -6.48
CA VAL A 252 -57.52 43.64 -7.47
C VAL A 252 -57.74 44.14 -8.90
N SER A 253 -56.77 43.90 -9.77
CA SER A 253 -56.91 44.24 -11.19
C SER A 253 -58.06 43.45 -11.85
N PRO A 254 -58.83 44.05 -12.80
CA PRO A 254 -60.00 43.41 -13.41
C PRO A 254 -59.73 42.12 -14.20
N ASN A 255 -58.48 41.89 -14.62
CA ASN A 255 -58.06 40.73 -15.42
C ASN A 255 -57.07 39.84 -14.65
N LEU A 256 -57.00 39.98 -13.32
CA LEU A 256 -56.04 39.26 -12.51
C LEU A 256 -56.23 37.75 -12.61
N PHE A 257 -57.48 37.28 -12.55
CA PHE A 257 -57.79 35.85 -12.50
C PHE A 257 -58.05 35.24 -13.88
N THR A 258 -58.17 36.06 -14.92
CA THR A 258 -58.57 35.60 -16.26
C THR A 258 -57.62 34.56 -16.83
N ASN A 259 -58.17 33.38 -17.18
CA ASN A 259 -57.41 32.24 -17.71
C ASN A 259 -56.26 31.76 -16.82
N ARG A 260 -56.33 32.03 -15.51
CA ARG A 260 -55.35 31.57 -14.50
C ARG A 260 -55.94 30.50 -13.61
N MET A 261 -55.08 29.72 -12.98
CA MET A 261 -55.42 28.83 -11.88
C MET A 261 -55.50 29.69 -10.62
N VAL A 262 -56.60 29.60 -9.87
CA VAL A 262 -56.80 30.37 -8.64
C VAL A 262 -56.90 29.40 -7.48
N LEU A 263 -56.06 29.57 -6.46
CA LEU A 263 -56.11 28.80 -5.22
C LEU A 263 -56.59 29.70 -4.10
N ILE A 264 -57.61 29.27 -3.37
CA ILE A 264 -58.18 29.98 -2.24
C ILE A 264 -57.87 29.18 -0.98
N GLY A 265 -57.09 29.72 -0.04
CA GLY A 265 -56.65 28.97 1.13
C GLY A 265 -56.19 29.84 2.29
N ALA A 266 -55.86 29.21 3.41
CA ALA A 266 -55.34 29.87 4.59
C ALA A 266 -53.84 30.12 4.47
N THR A 267 -53.41 31.33 4.80
CA THR A 267 -52.00 31.77 4.75
C THR A 267 -51.64 32.51 6.05
N ALA A 268 -52.30 32.11 7.12
CA ALA A 268 -52.20 32.67 8.45
C ALA A 268 -51.53 31.62 9.38
N PRO A 269 -50.42 31.95 10.05
CA PRO A 269 -49.74 31.04 10.97
C PRO A 269 -50.65 30.45 12.06
N SER A 270 -51.69 31.19 12.47
CA SER A 270 -52.67 30.75 13.49
C SER A 270 -53.55 29.55 13.07
N ILE A 271 -53.74 29.32 11.76
CA ILE A 271 -54.59 28.21 11.23
C ILE A 271 -53.86 26.85 11.24
N ARG A 272 -52.55 26.82 11.56
CA ARG A 272 -51.71 25.59 11.64
C ARG A 272 -51.69 24.73 10.37
N ASP A 273 -51.81 25.35 9.20
CA ASP A 273 -51.64 24.69 7.90
C ASP A 273 -50.27 25.03 7.30
N VAL A 274 -49.21 24.65 8.01
CA VAL A 274 -47.82 25.01 7.70
C VAL A 274 -46.92 23.79 7.60
N PHE A 275 -46.03 23.81 6.61
CA PHE A 275 -45.13 22.71 6.28
C PHE A 275 -43.69 23.20 6.12
N TYR A 276 -42.73 22.35 6.45
CA TYR A 276 -41.34 22.56 6.06
C TYR A 276 -41.10 22.03 4.65
N THR A 277 -40.31 22.73 3.86
CA THR A 277 -39.91 22.36 2.49
C THR A 277 -38.38 22.38 2.40
N PRO A 278 -37.77 21.98 1.27
CA PRO A 278 -36.31 22.04 1.10
C PRO A 278 -35.70 23.43 1.38
N PHE A 279 -36.48 24.51 1.27
CA PHE A 279 -36.03 25.88 1.53
C PHE A 279 -36.19 26.31 2.99
N SER A 280 -36.85 25.51 3.83
CA SER A 280 -37.17 25.87 5.20
C SER A 280 -35.96 25.91 6.12
N ARG A 281 -34.97 25.04 5.93
CA ARG A 281 -33.82 24.94 6.84
C ARG A 281 -32.61 25.70 6.30
N SER A 282 -32.45 26.97 6.65
CA SER A 282 -31.26 27.76 6.31
C SER A 282 -30.25 27.73 7.45
N LEU A 283 -28.95 27.66 7.12
CA LEU A 283 -27.85 27.80 8.08
C LEU A 283 -27.80 29.21 8.73
N ASN A 284 -28.30 30.22 8.03
CA ASN A 284 -28.11 31.64 8.39
C ASN A 284 -29.42 32.36 8.73
N SER A 285 -30.55 31.66 8.79
CA SER A 285 -31.86 32.28 9.02
C SER A 285 -32.80 31.31 9.75
N PRO A 286 -33.75 31.83 10.55
CA PRO A 286 -34.73 30.98 11.22
C PRO A 286 -35.55 30.21 10.17
N PRO A 287 -36.08 29.02 10.53
CA PRO A 287 -36.78 28.21 9.57
C PRO A 287 -38.01 28.91 9.02
N SER A 288 -38.14 29.00 7.70
CA SER A 288 -39.36 29.49 7.05
C SER A 288 -40.34 28.34 6.83
N THR A 289 -41.64 28.60 6.97
CA THR A 289 -42.69 27.61 6.70
C THR A 289 -43.50 28.01 5.49
N PHE A 290 -44.02 27.03 4.76
CA PHE A 290 -44.90 27.22 3.62
C PHE A 290 -46.32 26.83 4.02
N TYR A 291 -47.31 27.52 3.47
CA TYR A 291 -48.72 27.18 3.73
C TYR A 291 -49.19 26.01 2.85
N GLY A 292 -50.18 25.23 3.30
CA GLY A 292 -50.72 24.10 2.53
C GLY A 292 -51.16 24.50 1.12
N VAL A 293 -51.82 25.65 0.99
CA VAL A 293 -52.21 26.22 -0.30
C VAL A 293 -51.02 26.51 -1.24
N GLU A 294 -49.85 26.88 -0.69
CA GLU A 294 -48.62 27.08 -1.47
C GLU A 294 -48.02 25.75 -1.94
N ILE A 295 -48.16 24.68 -1.14
CA ILE A 295 -47.77 23.33 -1.56
C ILE A 295 -48.63 22.89 -2.75
N GLN A 296 -49.94 23.10 -2.70
CA GLN A 296 -50.85 22.79 -3.81
C GLN A 296 -50.51 23.63 -5.06
N ALA A 297 -50.13 24.90 -4.89
CA ALA A 297 -49.65 25.75 -5.97
C ALA A 297 -48.35 25.21 -6.61
N ASN A 298 -47.40 24.73 -5.80
CA ASN A 298 -46.17 24.10 -6.29
C ASN A 298 -46.46 22.82 -7.07
N ILE A 299 -47.39 21.97 -6.62
CA ILE A 299 -47.79 20.76 -7.35
C ILE A 299 -48.43 21.12 -8.71
N ALA A 300 -49.36 22.07 -8.73
CA ALA A 300 -49.98 22.53 -9.97
C ALA A 300 -48.93 23.12 -10.93
N SER A 301 -48.05 23.97 -10.41
CA SER A 301 -46.96 24.56 -11.19
C SER A 301 -45.99 23.51 -11.72
N HIS A 302 -45.66 22.50 -10.92
CA HIS A 302 -44.77 21.40 -11.33
C HIS A 302 -45.30 20.67 -12.57
N LEU A 303 -46.58 20.28 -12.54
CA LEU A 303 -47.21 19.59 -13.68
C LEU A 303 -47.29 20.49 -14.91
N VAL A 304 -47.84 21.70 -14.76
CA VAL A 304 -48.07 22.61 -15.89
C VAL A 304 -46.77 23.10 -16.51
N SER A 305 -45.76 23.44 -15.68
CA SER A 305 -44.47 23.93 -16.17
C SER A 305 -43.68 22.83 -16.86
N ALA A 306 -43.74 21.59 -16.37
CA ALA A 306 -43.06 20.48 -17.03
C ALA A 306 -43.65 20.23 -18.44
N VAL A 307 -44.97 20.28 -18.57
CA VAL A 307 -45.65 19.99 -19.84
C VAL A 307 -45.58 21.16 -20.83
N LEU A 308 -45.84 22.39 -20.38
CA LEU A 308 -45.90 23.56 -21.27
C LEU A 308 -44.56 24.24 -21.48
N ASP A 309 -43.72 24.33 -20.44
CA ASP A 309 -42.47 25.09 -20.48
C ASP A 309 -41.24 24.18 -20.60
N LYS A 310 -41.44 22.85 -20.66
CA LYS A 310 -40.38 21.83 -20.61
C LYS A 310 -39.46 21.99 -19.38
N ARG A 311 -40.02 22.48 -18.26
CA ARG A 311 -39.29 22.56 -16.99
C ARG A 311 -38.85 21.18 -16.56
N THR A 312 -37.59 21.06 -16.11
CA THR A 312 -37.03 19.80 -15.65
C THR A 312 -37.83 19.21 -14.49
N ILE A 313 -38.01 17.88 -14.53
CA ILE A 313 -38.52 17.09 -13.41
C ILE A 313 -37.35 16.45 -12.68
N ILE A 314 -37.48 16.26 -11.36
CA ILE A 314 -36.43 15.59 -10.59
C ILE A 314 -36.57 14.09 -10.76
N GLN A 315 -35.52 13.46 -11.27
CA GLN A 315 -35.41 12.03 -11.51
C GLN A 315 -34.25 11.47 -10.69
N THR A 316 -34.37 10.20 -10.34
CA THR A 316 -33.35 9.43 -9.62
C THR A 316 -32.76 8.39 -10.56
N LEU A 317 -31.58 7.89 -10.21
CA LEU A 317 -31.00 6.77 -10.93
C LEU A 317 -31.57 5.45 -10.39
N PRO A 318 -31.64 4.39 -11.22
CA PRO A 318 -31.89 3.06 -10.71
C PRO A 318 -30.84 2.67 -9.67
N ASN A 319 -31.25 2.05 -8.56
CA ASN A 319 -30.37 1.68 -7.44
C ASN A 319 -29.13 0.89 -7.86
N LEU A 320 -29.25 0.05 -8.91
CA LEU A 320 -28.12 -0.69 -9.46
C LEU A 320 -27.03 0.26 -9.98
N ILE A 321 -27.42 1.32 -10.69
CA ILE A 321 -26.48 2.31 -11.24
C ILE A 321 -25.85 3.12 -10.11
N GLU A 322 -26.62 3.51 -9.09
CA GLU A 322 -26.10 4.20 -7.90
C GLU A 322 -25.07 3.35 -7.16
N ASN A 323 -25.35 2.05 -6.99
CA ASN A 323 -24.42 1.10 -6.39
C ASN A 323 -23.14 0.92 -7.22
N LEU A 324 -23.26 0.86 -8.55
CA LEU A 324 -22.11 0.80 -9.44
C LEU A 324 -21.27 2.08 -9.41
N LEU A 325 -21.90 3.25 -9.23
CA LEU A 325 -21.20 4.53 -9.07
C LEU A 325 -20.38 4.54 -7.78
N MET A 326 -20.89 4.02 -6.67
CA MET A 326 -20.10 3.87 -5.44
C MET A 326 -18.86 3.00 -5.65
N VAL A 327 -19.04 1.82 -6.27
CA VAL A 327 -17.91 0.92 -6.60
C VAL A 327 -16.90 1.63 -7.50
N PHE A 328 -17.38 2.35 -8.53
CA PHE A 328 -16.54 3.14 -9.43
C PHE A 328 -15.70 4.16 -8.66
N TRP A 329 -16.32 4.97 -7.79
CA TRP A 329 -15.63 5.95 -6.97
C TRP A 329 -14.59 5.34 -6.03
N GLY A 330 -14.89 4.19 -5.41
CA GLY A 330 -13.92 3.46 -4.59
C GLY A 330 -12.73 2.95 -5.40
N CYS A 331 -12.99 2.32 -6.55
CA CYS A 331 -11.94 1.78 -7.42
C CYS A 331 -11.06 2.88 -8.03
N ILE A 332 -11.64 3.96 -8.56
CA ILE A 332 -10.87 5.05 -9.17
C ILE A 332 -9.98 5.73 -8.12
N THR A 333 -10.50 5.95 -6.91
CA THR A 333 -9.73 6.52 -5.79
C THR A 333 -8.52 5.66 -5.48
N ALA A 334 -8.73 4.36 -5.28
CA ALA A 334 -7.64 3.43 -4.97
C ALA A 334 -6.60 3.33 -6.10
N ILE A 335 -7.03 3.28 -7.36
CA ILE A 335 -6.13 3.21 -8.52
C ILE A 335 -5.25 4.46 -8.61
N LEU A 336 -5.85 5.65 -8.47
CA LEU A 336 -5.13 6.91 -8.57
C LEU A 336 -4.13 7.08 -7.43
N LEU A 337 -4.55 6.84 -6.18
CA LEU A 337 -3.66 6.98 -5.02
C LEU A 337 -2.54 5.92 -5.04
N TRP A 338 -2.86 4.68 -5.36
CA TRP A 338 -1.87 3.61 -5.43
C TRP A 338 -0.83 3.84 -6.55
N GLY A 339 -1.22 4.52 -7.62
CA GLY A 339 -0.30 4.95 -8.68
C GLY A 339 0.81 5.88 -8.19
N LEU A 340 0.61 6.59 -7.08
CA LEU A 340 1.57 7.54 -6.52
C LEU A 340 2.59 6.93 -5.55
N ARG A 341 2.43 5.65 -5.17
CA ARG A 341 3.27 5.01 -4.13
C ARG A 341 4.78 5.01 -4.43
N SER A 342 5.17 5.15 -5.70
CA SER A 342 6.56 5.20 -6.13
C SER A 342 7.24 6.54 -5.86
N GLU A 343 6.51 7.58 -5.48
CA GLU A 343 7.09 8.89 -5.15
C GLU A 343 7.98 8.76 -3.89
N SER A 344 9.24 9.18 -4.00
CA SER A 344 10.22 9.06 -2.91
C SER A 344 10.12 10.18 -1.88
N ASN A 345 9.61 11.35 -2.27
CA ASN A 345 9.45 12.50 -1.37
C ASN A 345 8.14 12.41 -0.59
N TYR A 346 8.24 12.15 0.73
CA TYR A 346 7.09 12.00 1.64
C TYR A 346 6.16 13.22 1.68
N LEU A 347 6.71 14.44 1.72
CA LEU A 347 5.89 15.65 1.77
C LEU A 347 5.10 15.80 0.47
N LYS A 348 5.77 15.67 -0.68
CA LYS A 348 5.13 15.73 -1.99
C LYS A 348 4.07 14.65 -2.16
N LEU A 349 4.38 13.41 -1.74
CA LEU A 349 3.42 12.30 -1.74
C LEU A 349 2.18 12.63 -0.90
N SER A 350 2.35 13.09 0.35
CA SER A 350 1.20 13.42 1.21
C SER A 350 0.31 14.53 0.63
N VAL A 351 0.92 15.56 0.02
CA VAL A 351 0.18 16.66 -0.61
C VAL A 351 -0.57 16.15 -1.85
N MET A 352 0.05 15.31 -2.67
CA MET A 352 -0.62 14.73 -3.84
C MET A 352 -1.79 13.81 -3.44
N LEU A 353 -1.60 12.96 -2.43
CA LEU A 353 -2.67 12.06 -1.94
C LEU A 353 -3.88 12.85 -1.42
N LEU A 354 -3.64 13.90 -0.64
CA LEU A 354 -4.67 14.80 -0.15
C LEU A 354 -5.35 15.55 -1.30
N SER A 355 -4.57 16.13 -2.21
CA SER A 355 -5.08 16.92 -3.34
C SER A 355 -5.96 16.08 -4.27
N ILE A 356 -5.57 14.84 -4.58
CA ILE A 356 -6.40 13.92 -5.39
C ILE A 356 -7.69 13.58 -4.66
N THR A 357 -7.63 13.25 -3.36
CA THR A 357 -8.83 12.91 -2.59
C THR A 357 -9.82 14.08 -2.55
N LEU A 358 -9.35 15.29 -2.22
CA LEU A 358 -10.19 16.49 -2.23
C LEU A 358 -10.68 16.84 -3.64
N GLY A 359 -9.87 16.64 -4.67
CA GLY A 359 -10.26 16.84 -6.07
C GLY A 359 -11.41 15.91 -6.47
N LEU A 360 -11.32 14.61 -6.16
CA LEU A 360 -12.38 13.64 -6.44
C LEU A 360 -13.68 13.98 -5.69
N MET A 361 -13.59 14.35 -4.41
CA MET A 361 -14.75 14.81 -3.63
C MET A 361 -15.38 16.08 -4.21
N GLY A 362 -14.56 17.04 -4.65
CA GLY A 362 -15.04 18.25 -5.31
C GLY A 362 -15.73 17.97 -6.64
N ILE A 363 -15.19 17.06 -7.45
CA ILE A 363 -15.81 16.60 -8.71
C ILE A 363 -17.14 15.90 -8.42
N LEU A 364 -17.22 15.05 -7.41
CA LEU A 364 -18.46 14.39 -7.01
C LEU A 364 -19.54 15.40 -6.64
N ILE A 365 -19.23 16.34 -5.73
CA ILE A 365 -20.21 17.32 -5.23
C ILE A 365 -20.62 18.27 -6.36
N GLY A 366 -19.65 18.86 -7.07
CA GLY A 366 -19.91 19.80 -8.15
C GLY A 366 -20.62 19.16 -9.35
N GLY A 367 -20.22 17.95 -9.73
CA GLY A 367 -20.85 17.17 -10.79
C GLY A 367 -22.28 16.76 -10.44
N SER A 368 -22.51 16.31 -9.21
CA SER A 368 -23.86 15.94 -8.73
C SER A 368 -24.77 17.16 -8.66
N TYR A 369 -24.26 18.31 -8.21
CA TYR A 369 -25.02 19.56 -8.22
C TYR A 369 -25.36 20.01 -9.63
N PHE A 370 -24.41 19.95 -10.57
CA PHE A 370 -24.65 20.27 -11.98
C PHE A 370 -25.74 19.37 -12.59
N LEU A 371 -25.66 18.06 -12.38
CA LEU A 371 -26.67 17.10 -12.85
C LEU A 371 -28.03 17.35 -12.19
N PHE A 372 -28.05 17.74 -10.93
CA PHE A 372 -29.27 18.10 -10.22
C PHE A 372 -29.98 19.32 -10.80
N LEU A 373 -29.24 20.33 -11.30
CA LEU A 373 -29.82 21.44 -12.05
C LEU A 373 -30.46 20.99 -13.37
N GLN A 374 -29.97 19.90 -13.97
CA GLN A 374 -30.56 19.25 -15.15
C GLN A 374 -31.72 18.31 -14.80
N GLY A 375 -32.09 18.19 -13.52
CA GLY A 375 -33.17 17.32 -13.05
C GLY A 375 -32.72 15.92 -12.62
N TRP A 376 -31.43 15.62 -12.55
CA TRP A 376 -30.92 14.32 -12.09
C TRP A 376 -30.37 14.41 -10.68
N TRP A 377 -31.06 13.83 -9.72
CA TRP A 377 -30.56 13.72 -8.36
C TRP A 377 -29.70 12.47 -8.20
N ILE A 378 -28.44 12.67 -7.81
CA ILE A 378 -27.49 11.61 -7.49
C ILE A 378 -27.12 11.72 -6.01
N PRO A 379 -27.29 10.67 -5.20
CA PRO A 379 -26.84 10.64 -3.81
C PRO A 379 -25.34 10.89 -3.68
N VAL A 380 -24.94 11.78 -2.77
CA VAL A 380 -23.57 12.28 -2.63
C VAL A 380 -22.87 11.66 -1.41
N ILE A 381 -23.56 11.51 -0.28
CA ILE A 381 -22.95 11.10 1.00
C ILE A 381 -22.35 9.70 0.90
N SER A 382 -23.09 8.76 0.34
CA SER A 382 -22.67 7.38 0.10
C SER A 382 -21.37 7.31 -0.72
N SER A 383 -21.30 8.04 -1.84
CA SER A 383 -20.10 8.14 -2.67
C SER A 383 -18.96 8.90 -1.97
N PHE A 384 -19.27 9.97 -1.22
CA PHE A 384 -18.30 10.77 -0.48
C PHE A 384 -17.59 9.94 0.60
N LEU A 385 -18.36 9.18 1.39
CA LEU A 385 -17.82 8.24 2.39
C LEU A 385 -16.99 7.13 1.72
N THR A 386 -17.41 6.66 0.55
CA THR A 386 -16.67 5.66 -0.21
C THR A 386 -15.30 6.18 -0.64
N ILE A 387 -15.22 7.39 -1.21
CA ILE A 387 -13.96 8.05 -1.57
C ILE A 387 -13.09 8.22 -0.32
N GLY A 388 -13.63 8.82 0.75
CA GLY A 388 -12.88 9.08 1.98
C GLY A 388 -12.31 7.82 2.62
N GLY A 389 -13.12 6.78 2.80
CA GLY A 389 -12.64 5.54 3.41
C GLY A 389 -11.70 4.73 2.52
N CYS A 390 -11.94 4.66 1.20
CA CYS A 390 -11.00 4.02 0.27
C CYS A 390 -9.66 4.77 0.21
N SER A 391 -9.68 6.11 0.30
CA SER A 391 -8.47 6.93 0.43
C SER A 391 -7.71 6.56 1.69
N LEU A 392 -8.35 6.54 2.86
CA LEU A 392 -7.70 6.21 4.13
C LEU A 392 -7.07 4.81 4.13
N ILE A 393 -7.79 3.81 3.62
CA ILE A 393 -7.28 2.43 3.50
C ILE A 393 -6.06 2.39 2.58
N THR A 394 -6.16 3.02 1.39
CA THR A 394 -5.07 3.01 0.41
C THR A 394 -3.84 3.75 0.94
N ILE A 395 -4.03 4.90 1.59
CA ILE A 395 -2.96 5.66 2.25
C ILE A 395 -2.30 4.80 3.33
N GLY A 396 -3.08 4.11 4.16
CA GLY A 396 -2.60 3.17 5.18
C GLY A 396 -1.71 2.07 4.59
N LEU A 397 -2.09 1.48 3.46
CA LEU A 397 -1.27 0.47 2.77
C LEU A 397 0.06 1.05 2.25
N ILE A 398 0.02 2.25 1.65
CA ILE A 398 1.23 2.93 1.17
C ILE A 398 2.18 3.22 2.34
N LEU A 399 1.66 3.67 3.48
CA LEU A 399 2.44 3.91 4.70
C LEU A 399 3.09 2.62 5.22
N VAL A 400 2.39 1.49 5.18
CA VAL A 400 2.97 0.19 5.58
C VAL A 400 4.11 -0.21 4.64
N GLU A 401 3.94 -0.09 3.31
CA GLU A 401 4.98 -0.40 2.33
C GLU A 401 6.22 0.49 2.53
N LYS A 402 6.01 1.79 2.73
CA LYS A 402 7.09 2.76 3.01
C LYS A 402 7.82 2.50 4.32
N ASN A 403 7.10 2.13 5.38
CA ASN A 403 7.72 1.77 6.65
C ASN A 403 8.56 0.49 6.55
N GLN A 404 8.15 -0.48 5.72
CA GLN A 404 8.95 -1.67 5.46
C GLN A 404 10.23 -1.34 4.67
N GLU A 405 10.12 -0.48 3.65
CA GLU A 405 11.25 0.01 2.86
C GLU A 405 12.28 0.75 3.75
N ILE A 406 11.81 1.65 4.62
CA ILE A 406 12.68 2.35 5.58
C ILE A 406 13.37 1.36 6.52
N ARG A 407 12.65 0.39 7.09
CA ARG A 407 13.23 -0.61 8.01
C ARG A 407 14.33 -1.40 7.32
N GLN A 408 14.13 -1.83 6.08
CA GLN A 408 15.15 -2.55 5.32
C GLN A 408 16.38 -1.68 5.07
N LEU A 409 16.19 -0.42 4.68
CA LEU A 409 17.29 0.53 4.46
C LEU A 409 18.09 0.78 5.75
N LEU A 410 17.42 0.90 6.90
CA LEU A 410 18.08 1.03 8.19
C LEU A 410 18.93 -0.21 8.53
N THR A 411 18.37 -1.41 8.36
CA THR A 411 19.13 -2.65 8.58
C THR A 411 20.34 -2.77 7.66
N ASN A 412 20.19 -2.42 6.38
CA ASN A 412 21.31 -2.43 5.44
C ASN A 412 22.40 -1.42 5.83
N LEU A 413 21.99 -0.25 6.36
CA LEU A 413 22.92 0.79 6.82
C LEU A 413 23.69 0.34 8.07
N GLU A 414 23.01 -0.28 9.03
CA GLU A 414 23.64 -0.87 10.21
C GLU A 414 24.70 -1.92 9.82
N GLN A 415 24.35 -2.84 8.91
CA GLN A 415 25.28 -3.85 8.41
C GLN A 415 26.50 -3.24 7.69
N ALA A 416 26.28 -2.24 6.84
CA ALA A 416 27.38 -1.55 6.16
C ALA A 416 28.30 -0.82 7.15
N GLN A 417 27.74 -0.23 8.20
CA GLN A 417 28.52 0.43 9.25
C GLN A 417 29.38 -0.56 10.04
N GLU A 418 28.81 -1.70 10.44
CA GLU A 418 29.55 -2.77 11.11
C GLU A 418 30.72 -3.27 10.26
N GLN A 419 30.49 -3.48 8.95
CA GLN A 419 31.52 -3.89 8.02
C GLN A 419 32.67 -2.86 7.97
N ILE A 420 32.36 -1.58 7.83
CA ILE A 420 33.37 -0.50 7.82
C ILE A 420 34.15 -0.46 9.13
N VAL A 421 33.51 -0.69 10.27
CA VAL A 421 34.18 -0.73 11.58
C VAL A 421 35.15 -1.92 11.66
N GLN A 422 34.76 -3.10 11.19
CA GLN A 422 35.63 -4.27 11.14
C GLN A 422 36.81 -4.05 10.20
N GLU A 423 36.59 -3.50 9.01
CA GLU A 423 37.64 -3.16 8.05
C GLU A 423 38.65 -2.17 8.65
N LYS A 424 38.17 -1.12 9.32
CA LYS A 424 39.05 -0.15 10.00
C LYS A 424 39.82 -0.78 11.16
N LYS A 425 39.19 -1.68 11.93
CA LYS A 425 39.86 -2.41 13.02
C LYS A 425 40.96 -3.31 12.48
N GLN A 426 40.69 -4.04 11.41
CA GLN A 426 41.68 -4.90 10.74
C GLN A 426 42.82 -4.08 10.13
N ALA A 427 42.52 -2.99 9.42
CA ALA A 427 43.55 -2.10 8.87
C ALA A 427 44.41 -1.45 9.96
N GLY A 428 43.81 -1.03 11.08
CA GLY A 428 44.52 -0.53 12.25
C GLY A 428 45.42 -1.58 12.89
N LEU A 429 44.92 -2.81 13.06
CA LEU A 429 45.69 -3.94 13.56
C LEU A 429 46.85 -4.30 12.62
N ALA A 430 46.60 -4.33 11.31
CA ALA A 430 47.60 -4.61 10.29
C ALA A 430 48.75 -3.60 10.34
N LYS A 431 48.42 -2.30 10.36
CA LYS A 431 49.41 -1.22 10.49
C LYS A 431 50.21 -1.30 11.79
N PHE A 432 49.56 -1.64 12.91
CA PHE A 432 50.22 -1.80 14.20
C PHE A 432 51.22 -2.96 14.18
N VAL A 433 50.82 -4.13 13.70
CA VAL A 433 51.69 -5.32 13.62
C VAL A 433 52.87 -5.07 12.67
N ALA A 434 52.66 -4.40 11.53
CA ALA A 434 53.74 -4.04 10.62
C ALA A 434 54.79 -3.14 11.28
N GLY A 435 54.34 -2.12 12.03
CA GLY A 435 55.22 -1.24 12.78
C GLY A 435 56.03 -2.00 13.84
N VAL A 436 55.36 -2.81 14.66
CA VAL A 436 56.00 -3.62 15.71
C VAL A 436 57.01 -4.60 15.12
N ALA A 437 56.65 -5.29 14.04
CA ALA A 437 57.53 -6.28 13.43
C ALA A 437 58.76 -5.64 12.76
N HIS A 438 58.61 -4.48 12.13
CA HIS A 438 59.74 -3.71 11.60
C HIS A 438 60.70 -3.31 12.74
N GLU A 439 60.17 -2.81 13.86
CA GLU A 439 60.97 -2.42 15.01
C GLU A 439 61.65 -3.60 15.73
N ILE A 440 61.06 -4.80 15.72
CA ILE A 440 61.68 -6.01 16.30
C ILE A 440 62.71 -6.64 15.34
N ASN A 441 62.47 -6.62 14.03
CA ASN A 441 63.40 -7.19 13.05
C ASN A 441 64.72 -6.43 13.00
N ASN A 442 64.70 -5.11 13.26
CA ASN A 442 65.89 -4.29 13.31
C ASN A 442 66.94 -4.81 14.33
N PRO A 443 66.66 -4.90 15.65
CA PRO A 443 67.60 -5.44 16.63
C PRO A 443 67.94 -6.91 16.38
N LEU A 444 67.01 -7.74 15.90
CA LEU A 444 67.31 -9.14 15.55
C LEU A 444 68.34 -9.25 14.42
N THR A 445 68.27 -8.37 13.42
CA THR A 445 69.25 -8.31 12.33
C THR A 445 70.63 -7.95 12.87
N PHE A 446 70.72 -6.98 13.78
CA PHE A 446 71.98 -6.66 14.46
C PHE A 446 72.51 -7.84 15.27
N ILE A 447 71.66 -8.49 16.06
CA ILE A 447 72.03 -9.65 16.89
C ILE A 447 72.57 -10.78 16.01
N ASN A 448 71.89 -11.11 14.90
CA ASN A 448 72.35 -12.13 13.97
C ASN A 448 73.70 -11.78 13.36
N ASN A 449 73.85 -10.57 12.81
CA ASN A 449 75.10 -10.16 12.17
C ASN A 449 76.28 -10.17 13.16
N PHE A 450 76.09 -9.66 14.38
CA PHE A 450 77.13 -9.70 15.40
C PHE A 450 77.43 -11.12 15.87
N ALA A 451 76.41 -11.97 16.00
CA ALA A 451 76.59 -13.35 16.40
C ALA A 451 77.35 -14.15 15.33
N ASP A 452 77.02 -13.98 14.04
CA ASP A 452 77.72 -14.62 12.92
C ASP A 452 79.18 -14.14 12.84
N LEU A 453 79.44 -12.83 12.96
CA LEU A 453 80.81 -12.28 13.01
C LEU A 453 81.60 -12.80 14.22
N THR A 454 80.94 -12.93 15.38
CA THR A 454 81.58 -13.43 16.60
C THR A 454 81.82 -14.94 16.50
N LEU A 455 80.94 -15.69 15.84
CA LEU A 455 81.11 -17.11 15.57
C LEU A 455 82.29 -17.34 14.62
N GLU A 456 82.38 -16.57 13.53
CA GLU A 456 83.53 -16.61 12.61
C GLU A 456 84.85 -16.25 13.33
N ALA A 457 84.84 -15.20 14.16
CA ALA A 457 85.99 -14.83 14.97
C ALA A 457 86.36 -15.91 16.00
N SER A 458 85.38 -16.58 16.59
CA SER A 458 85.59 -17.68 17.56
C SER A 458 86.17 -18.93 16.89
N GLN A 459 85.72 -19.25 15.67
CA GLN A 459 86.28 -20.33 14.86
C GLN A 459 87.74 -20.04 14.47
N LYS A 460 88.03 -18.81 14.01
CA LYS A 460 89.41 -18.38 13.73
C LYS A 460 90.30 -18.38 14.98
N LEU A 461 89.74 -18.01 16.14
CA LEU A 461 90.42 -18.10 17.43
C LEU A 461 90.72 -19.55 17.80
N GLU A 462 89.80 -20.48 17.55
CA GLU A 462 90.00 -21.92 17.77
C GLU A 462 91.12 -22.48 16.87
N GLU A 463 91.16 -22.09 15.60
CA GLU A 463 92.24 -22.42 14.65
C GLU A 463 93.60 -21.83 15.04
N GLU A 464 93.65 -20.57 15.47
CA GLU A 464 94.87 -19.90 15.98
C GLU A 464 95.35 -20.56 17.28
N GLN A 465 94.42 -20.85 18.21
CA GLN A 465 94.74 -21.58 19.44
C GLN A 465 95.36 -22.93 19.11
N ALA A 466 94.81 -23.68 18.14
CA ALA A 466 95.33 -24.99 17.74
C ALA A 466 96.84 -24.97 17.39
N LYS A 467 97.36 -23.84 16.87
CA LYS A 467 98.78 -23.67 16.52
C LYS A 467 99.70 -23.45 17.71
N TYR A 468 99.21 -22.90 18.82
CA TYR A 468 100.01 -22.58 20.02
C TYR A 468 99.72 -23.52 21.21
N LEU A 469 98.75 -24.42 21.08
CA LEU A 469 98.35 -25.38 22.13
C LEU A 469 99.49 -26.33 22.56
N GLU A 470 100.48 -26.62 21.71
CA GLU A 470 101.67 -27.42 22.07
C GLU A 470 102.62 -26.72 23.06
N LYS A 471 102.52 -25.40 23.26
CA LYS A 471 103.39 -24.62 24.16
C LYS A 471 102.78 -24.38 25.55
N LEU A 472 101.56 -24.85 25.79
CA LEU A 472 100.81 -24.63 27.03
C LEU A 472 100.85 -25.87 27.93
N THR A 473 100.67 -25.71 29.24
CA THR A 473 100.49 -26.84 30.17
C THR A 473 99.16 -27.56 29.90
N PRO A 474 99.08 -28.91 30.08
CA PRO A 474 97.87 -29.70 29.78
C PRO A 474 96.59 -29.20 30.47
N GLU A 475 96.72 -28.65 31.68
CA GLU A 475 95.61 -28.08 32.44
C GLU A 475 95.08 -26.77 31.81
N SER A 476 95.99 -25.90 31.36
CA SER A 476 95.65 -24.66 30.65
C SER A 476 95.03 -24.96 29.29
N GLN A 477 95.53 -25.99 28.60
CA GLN A 477 95.02 -26.48 27.31
C GLN A 477 93.53 -26.86 27.41
N LYS A 478 93.19 -27.69 28.39
CA LYS A 478 91.83 -28.19 28.63
C LYS A 478 90.87 -27.07 29.06
N LYS A 479 91.35 -26.11 29.87
CA LYS A 479 90.55 -24.97 30.33
C LYS A 479 90.23 -24.01 29.18
N THR A 480 91.20 -23.71 28.31
CA THR A 480 91.03 -22.84 27.15
C THR A 480 90.08 -23.46 26.12
N GLN A 481 90.28 -24.74 25.75
CA GLN A 481 89.36 -25.43 24.83
C GLN A 481 87.93 -25.49 25.36
N LYS A 482 87.74 -25.73 26.68
CA LYS A 482 86.42 -25.75 27.30
C LYS A 482 85.74 -24.37 27.26
N LEU A 483 86.50 -23.27 27.42
CA LEU A 483 85.97 -21.91 27.33
C LEU A 483 85.60 -21.53 25.90
N THR A 484 86.47 -21.83 24.93
CA THR A 484 86.21 -21.57 23.49
C THR A 484 84.99 -22.34 23.01
N LYS A 485 84.90 -23.64 23.31
CA LYS A 485 83.74 -24.47 22.98
C LYS A 485 82.44 -23.91 23.58
N ARG A 486 82.47 -23.46 24.83
CA ARG A 486 81.30 -22.87 25.51
C ARG A 486 80.87 -21.53 24.90
N ILE A 487 81.81 -20.73 24.39
CA ILE A 487 81.49 -19.49 23.67
C ILE A 487 80.80 -19.82 22.34
N VAL A 488 81.33 -20.80 21.59
CA VAL A 488 80.73 -21.26 20.33
C VAL A 488 79.33 -21.82 20.57
N GLU A 489 79.14 -22.69 21.56
CA GLU A 489 77.81 -23.25 21.93
C GLU A 489 76.81 -22.13 22.27
N ASN A 490 77.19 -21.17 23.13
CA ASN A 490 76.33 -20.05 23.49
C ASN A 490 75.97 -19.16 22.27
N LEU A 491 76.89 -18.97 21.33
CA LEU A 491 76.64 -18.19 20.10
C LEU A 491 75.70 -18.93 19.15
N VAL A 492 75.86 -20.24 19.00
CA VAL A 492 74.96 -21.10 18.21
C VAL A 492 73.54 -21.04 18.79
N ASP A 493 73.39 -21.20 20.10
CA ASP A 493 72.10 -21.10 20.79
C ASP A 493 71.46 -19.72 20.57
N LEU A 494 72.25 -18.64 20.65
CA LEU A 494 71.77 -17.27 20.45
C LEU A 494 71.32 -17.03 19.00
N VAL A 495 72.06 -17.52 18.01
CA VAL A 495 71.67 -17.46 16.58
C VAL A 495 70.38 -18.25 16.36
N GLU A 496 70.22 -19.42 16.98
CA GLU A 496 69.02 -20.22 16.87
C GLU A 496 67.80 -19.51 17.48
N GLN A 497 67.93 -18.93 18.67
CA GLN A 497 66.86 -18.17 19.31
C GLN A 497 66.48 -16.91 18.52
N SER A 498 67.47 -16.22 17.95
CA SER A 498 67.24 -15.06 17.10
C SER A 498 66.51 -15.44 15.80
N LYS A 499 66.93 -16.52 15.13
CA LYS A 499 66.23 -17.08 13.96
C LYS A 499 64.79 -17.49 14.29
N LYS A 500 64.55 -18.05 15.48
CA LYS A 500 63.20 -18.38 15.96
C LYS A 500 62.36 -17.10 16.15
N ALA A 501 62.92 -16.07 16.75
CA ALA A 501 62.24 -14.78 16.92
C ALA A 501 61.90 -14.14 15.56
N THR A 502 62.81 -14.21 14.58
CA THR A 502 62.56 -13.73 13.20
C THR A 502 61.42 -14.50 12.52
N ARG A 503 61.34 -15.82 12.70
CA ARG A 503 60.21 -16.61 12.16
C ARG A 503 58.89 -16.22 12.80
N ILE A 504 58.87 -15.94 14.10
CA ILE A 504 57.67 -15.49 14.82
C ILE A 504 57.22 -14.12 14.30
N THR A 505 58.13 -13.15 14.16
CA THR A 505 57.78 -11.82 13.64
C THR A 505 57.29 -11.87 12.19
N GLN A 506 57.90 -12.71 11.35
CA GLN A 506 57.44 -12.96 9.98
C GLN A 506 56.05 -13.62 9.96
N SER A 507 55.77 -14.57 10.85
CA SER A 507 54.45 -15.18 10.98
C SER A 507 53.39 -14.18 11.42
N LEU A 508 53.71 -13.27 12.35
CA LEU A 508 52.81 -12.19 12.78
C LEU A 508 52.53 -11.19 11.66
N LEU A 509 53.57 -10.78 10.91
CA LEU A 509 53.44 -9.95 9.70
C LEU A 509 52.54 -10.62 8.66
N ARG A 510 52.73 -11.92 8.43
CA ARG A 510 51.93 -12.72 7.49
C ARG A 510 50.46 -12.81 7.91
N GLN A 511 50.20 -12.91 9.22
CA GLN A 511 48.83 -12.93 9.76
C GLN A 511 48.15 -11.55 9.70
N ALA A 512 48.93 -10.47 9.84
CA ALA A 512 48.46 -9.10 9.77
C ALA A 512 48.26 -8.58 8.33
N HIS A 513 48.96 -9.16 7.36
CA HIS A 513 48.88 -8.82 5.93
C HIS A 513 48.66 -10.06 5.06
N PRO A 514 47.41 -10.51 4.88
CA PRO A 514 47.08 -11.54 3.89
C PRO A 514 47.38 -11.10 2.45
N ASP A 515 47.38 -9.79 2.18
CA ASP A 515 47.45 -9.19 0.85
C ASP A 515 48.85 -9.17 0.20
N MET A 516 49.89 -9.68 0.87
CA MET A 516 51.21 -9.94 0.23
C MET A 516 51.23 -11.26 -0.57
N LYS A 517 50.08 -11.90 -0.73
CA LYS A 517 49.89 -13.10 -1.55
C LYS A 517 49.60 -12.73 -3.00
N GLN A 518 50.63 -12.38 -3.78
CA GLN A 518 50.47 -12.32 -5.24
C GLN A 518 50.61 -13.73 -5.83
N SER A 519 49.51 -14.25 -6.36
CA SER A 519 49.54 -15.43 -7.21
C SER A 519 50.31 -15.13 -8.49
N THR A 520 51.23 -16.00 -8.85
CA THR A 520 52.04 -15.92 -10.08
C THR A 520 51.69 -17.08 -11.00
N LEU A 521 51.67 -16.84 -12.31
CA LEU A 521 51.59 -17.91 -13.30
C LEU A 521 52.82 -18.80 -13.17
N THR A 522 52.62 -20.03 -12.68
CA THR A 522 53.69 -20.97 -12.32
C THR A 522 53.44 -22.28 -13.04
N ASN A 523 54.46 -22.80 -13.73
CA ASN A 523 54.38 -24.15 -14.31
C ASN A 523 54.56 -25.18 -13.17
N ILE A 524 53.49 -25.92 -12.89
CA ILE A 524 53.44 -26.86 -11.75
C ILE A 524 54.44 -27.99 -11.94
N ASN A 525 54.52 -28.55 -13.15
CA ASN A 525 55.42 -29.67 -13.43
C ASN A 525 56.89 -29.26 -13.34
N GLU A 526 57.26 -28.08 -13.85
CA GLU A 526 58.62 -27.54 -13.70
C GLU A 526 59.00 -27.31 -12.24
N LEU A 527 58.08 -26.81 -11.42
CA LEU A 527 58.31 -26.57 -10.00
C LEU A 527 58.52 -27.88 -9.23
N VAL A 528 57.69 -28.89 -9.50
CA VAL A 528 57.81 -30.22 -8.89
C VAL A 528 59.13 -30.87 -9.28
N GLU A 529 59.45 -30.88 -10.58
CA GLU A 529 60.67 -31.49 -11.12
C GLU A 529 61.95 -30.83 -10.58
N ALA A 530 61.98 -29.50 -10.50
CA ALA A 530 63.13 -28.76 -9.97
C ALA A 530 63.40 -29.15 -8.50
N ASN A 531 62.36 -29.21 -7.67
CA ASN A 531 62.51 -29.58 -6.26
C ASN A 531 62.86 -31.06 -6.09
N LEU A 532 62.26 -31.95 -6.88
CA LEU A 532 62.57 -33.39 -6.87
C LEU A 532 64.04 -33.64 -7.23
N SER A 533 64.55 -32.96 -8.25
CA SER A 533 65.95 -33.05 -8.68
C SER A 533 66.91 -32.56 -7.58
N ILE A 534 66.62 -31.42 -6.95
CA ILE A 534 67.47 -30.85 -5.89
C ILE A 534 67.49 -31.76 -4.66
N ILE A 535 66.32 -32.22 -4.21
CA ILE A 535 66.19 -33.00 -2.98
C ILE A 535 66.80 -34.40 -3.17
N SER A 536 66.50 -35.07 -4.28
CA SER A 536 67.08 -36.39 -4.58
C SER A 536 68.60 -36.34 -4.66
N TYR A 537 69.17 -35.34 -5.36
CA TYR A 537 70.62 -35.15 -5.44
C TYR A 537 71.23 -34.86 -4.07
N SER A 538 70.65 -33.93 -3.30
CA SER A 538 71.17 -33.57 -1.98
C SER A 538 71.24 -34.77 -1.03
N LYS A 539 70.19 -35.61 -1.00
CA LYS A 539 70.13 -36.82 -0.17
C LYS A 539 71.10 -37.91 -0.62
N GLN A 540 71.31 -38.07 -1.92
CA GLN A 540 72.34 -38.99 -2.45
C GLN A 540 73.77 -38.53 -2.08
N THR A 541 74.04 -37.23 -2.02
CA THR A 541 75.36 -36.71 -1.59
C THR A 541 75.61 -36.84 -0.08
N GLU A 542 74.56 -36.75 0.74
CA GLU A 542 74.65 -36.92 2.20
C GLU A 542 74.95 -38.37 2.61
N LYS A 543 74.51 -39.35 1.80
CA LYS A 543 74.71 -40.78 2.01
C LYS A 543 75.21 -41.47 0.72
N SER A 544 76.51 -41.37 0.43
CA SER A 544 77.11 -41.84 -0.83
C SER A 544 76.94 -43.33 -1.18
N ASP A 545 76.56 -44.19 -0.22
CA ASP A 545 76.30 -45.63 -0.44
C ASP A 545 74.84 -45.97 -0.84
N PHE A 546 73.99 -44.96 -1.07
CA PHE A 546 72.55 -45.17 -1.27
C PHE A 546 72.05 -44.65 -2.62
N SER A 547 71.56 -45.57 -3.46
CA SER A 547 70.84 -45.24 -4.70
C SER A 547 69.34 -45.07 -4.44
N LEU A 548 68.78 -43.91 -4.80
CA LEU A 548 67.35 -43.63 -4.79
C LEU A 548 66.81 -43.72 -6.22
N ARG A 549 65.82 -44.58 -6.46
CA ARG A 549 65.07 -44.63 -7.72
C ARG A 549 63.94 -43.61 -7.69
N VAL A 550 63.93 -42.73 -8.68
CA VAL A 550 62.90 -41.68 -8.82
C VAL A 550 62.14 -41.93 -10.11
N GLU A 551 60.82 -42.06 -10.00
CA GLU A 551 59.91 -42.21 -11.12
C GLU A 551 58.96 -41.01 -11.18
N THR A 552 58.64 -40.54 -12.38
CA THR A 552 57.79 -39.36 -12.58
C THR A 552 56.77 -39.59 -13.67
N GLU A 553 55.52 -39.16 -13.43
CA GLU A 553 54.45 -39.16 -14.43
C GLU A 553 53.74 -37.80 -14.41
N TYR A 554 54.02 -36.96 -15.40
CA TYR A 554 53.45 -35.61 -15.45
C TYR A 554 52.42 -35.47 -16.56
N ASP A 555 51.22 -35.00 -16.21
CA ASP A 555 50.23 -34.54 -17.18
C ASP A 555 50.67 -33.18 -17.76
N LEU A 556 51.08 -33.19 -19.02
CA LEU A 556 51.56 -32.00 -19.73
C LEU A 556 50.43 -30.99 -20.02
N ALA A 557 49.16 -31.39 -19.89
CA ALA A 557 48.02 -30.49 -20.10
C ALA A 557 47.85 -29.46 -18.96
N ILE A 558 48.51 -29.66 -17.81
CA ILE A 558 48.41 -28.76 -16.65
C ILE A 558 48.92 -27.35 -16.95
N GLY A 559 50.04 -27.21 -17.66
CA GLY A 559 50.60 -25.91 -18.05
C GLY A 559 50.86 -24.94 -16.88
N GLN A 560 50.72 -23.64 -17.15
CA GLN A 560 50.90 -22.58 -16.14
C GLN A 560 49.61 -22.32 -15.37
N GLN A 561 49.72 -22.28 -14.04
CA GLN A 561 48.61 -22.10 -13.13
C GLN A 561 48.83 -20.90 -12.22
N LEU A 562 47.75 -20.18 -11.92
CA LEU A 562 47.81 -19.00 -11.06
C LEU A 562 47.84 -19.45 -9.59
N VAL A 563 49.04 -19.57 -9.03
CA VAL A 563 49.25 -20.06 -7.66
C VAL A 563 50.25 -19.19 -6.90
N ILE A 564 50.26 -19.25 -5.58
CA ILE A 564 51.31 -18.63 -4.77
C ILE A 564 52.52 -19.56 -4.80
N ALA A 565 53.46 -19.30 -5.71
CA ALA A 565 54.60 -20.20 -5.98
C ALA A 565 55.40 -20.55 -4.72
N GLY A 566 55.61 -19.61 -3.80
CA GLY A 566 56.33 -19.85 -2.55
C GLY A 566 55.62 -20.83 -1.61
N ASP A 567 54.30 -20.73 -1.49
CA ASP A 567 53.50 -21.65 -0.65
C ASP A 567 53.53 -23.07 -1.25
N LEU A 568 53.32 -23.18 -2.56
CA LEU A 568 53.36 -24.45 -3.26
C LEU A 568 54.76 -25.10 -3.19
N ASN A 569 55.81 -24.32 -3.38
CA ASN A 569 57.20 -24.79 -3.27
C ASN A 569 57.48 -25.37 -1.87
N GLN A 570 57.06 -24.67 -0.81
CA GLN A 570 57.26 -25.13 0.55
C GLN A 570 56.49 -26.42 0.86
N ILE A 571 55.28 -26.57 0.30
CA ILE A 571 54.51 -27.82 0.43
C ILE A 571 55.25 -28.98 -0.25
N ILE A 572 55.67 -28.80 -1.50
CA ILE A 572 56.37 -29.83 -2.30
C ILE A 572 57.66 -30.27 -1.59
N VAL A 573 58.49 -29.31 -1.16
CA VAL A 573 59.76 -29.60 -0.46
C VAL A 573 59.54 -30.42 0.81
N ASN A 574 58.50 -30.10 1.59
CA ASN A 574 58.20 -30.84 2.82
C ASN A 574 57.73 -32.28 2.53
N LEU A 575 56.86 -32.47 1.53
CA LEU A 575 56.38 -33.80 1.16
C LEU A 575 57.50 -34.68 0.61
N LEU A 576 58.34 -34.14 -0.27
CA LEU A 576 59.47 -34.87 -0.85
C LEU A 576 60.54 -35.24 0.19
N ASN A 577 60.88 -34.34 1.10
CA ASN A 577 61.82 -34.67 2.18
C ASN A 577 61.28 -35.78 3.09
N ASN A 578 59.98 -35.75 3.42
CA ASN A 578 59.36 -36.82 4.20
C ASN A 578 59.40 -38.16 3.47
N ALA A 579 59.09 -38.18 2.17
CA ALA A 579 59.17 -39.38 1.33
C ALA A 579 60.59 -39.95 1.25
N CYS A 580 61.59 -39.08 1.02
CA CYS A 580 63.00 -39.47 1.06
C CYS A 580 63.36 -40.08 2.40
N ASP A 581 63.12 -39.38 3.51
CA ASP A 581 63.50 -39.87 4.83
C ASP A 581 62.86 -41.24 5.13
N ALA A 582 61.59 -41.45 4.75
CA ALA A 582 60.89 -42.72 4.93
C ALA A 582 61.53 -43.90 4.17
N VAL A 583 61.94 -43.70 2.91
CA VAL A 583 62.60 -44.78 2.13
C VAL A 583 64.03 -45.03 2.58
N PHE A 584 64.75 -43.99 3.02
CA PHE A 584 66.10 -44.13 3.57
C PHE A 584 66.10 -44.84 4.92
N GLU A 585 65.16 -44.53 5.81
CA GLU A 585 65.01 -45.23 7.10
C GLU A 585 64.71 -46.72 6.91
N LYS A 586 63.85 -47.07 5.93
CA LYS A 586 63.57 -48.47 5.59
C LYS A 586 64.78 -49.19 5.00
N LYS A 587 65.54 -48.52 4.11
CA LYS A 587 66.79 -49.06 3.55
C LYS A 587 67.85 -49.32 4.61
N ASP A 588 68.02 -48.40 5.57
CA ASP A 588 68.93 -48.56 6.70
C ASP A 588 68.58 -49.83 7.53
N ARG A 589 67.29 -50.20 7.60
CA ARG A 589 66.82 -51.37 8.36
C ARG A 589 66.84 -52.68 7.56
N VAL A 590 66.44 -52.67 6.29
CA VAL A 590 66.28 -53.88 5.44
C VAL A 590 67.57 -54.25 4.71
N GLY A 591 68.47 -53.29 4.49
CA GLY A 591 69.76 -53.53 3.84
C GLY A 591 69.71 -53.51 2.31
N SER A 592 70.71 -54.13 1.66
CA SER A 592 70.95 -54.01 0.22
C SER A 592 69.82 -54.53 -0.68
N GLU A 593 68.96 -55.43 -0.20
CA GLU A 593 67.86 -56.04 -0.97
C GLU A 593 66.66 -55.10 -1.24
N PHE A 594 66.51 -54.02 -0.48
CA PHE A 594 65.42 -53.05 -0.68
C PHE A 594 65.82 -51.96 -1.68
N GLU A 595 65.00 -51.68 -2.71
CA GLU A 595 65.24 -50.57 -3.64
C GLU A 595 64.40 -49.34 -3.23
N PRO A 596 64.99 -48.27 -2.66
CA PRO A 596 64.26 -47.07 -2.28
C PRO A 596 63.67 -46.40 -3.52
N THR A 597 62.35 -46.24 -3.55
CA THR A 597 61.64 -45.72 -4.73
C THR A 597 60.66 -44.63 -4.32
N ILE A 598 60.71 -43.49 -5.02
CA ILE A 598 59.71 -42.42 -4.93
C ILE A 598 59.11 -42.20 -6.31
N LEU A 599 57.78 -42.21 -6.38
CA LEU A 599 57.01 -41.89 -7.57
C LEU A 599 56.28 -40.56 -7.34
N VAL A 600 56.46 -39.60 -8.25
CA VAL A 600 55.76 -38.32 -8.22
C VAL A 600 54.88 -38.18 -9.45
N THR A 601 53.58 -37.96 -9.25
CA THR A 601 52.63 -37.83 -10.37
C THR A 601 51.88 -36.50 -10.33
N THR A 602 51.58 -35.93 -11.48
CA THR A 602 50.67 -34.77 -11.60
C THR A 602 49.56 -35.07 -12.59
N ASN A 603 48.31 -34.84 -12.20
CA ASN A 603 47.13 -35.17 -13.01
C ASN A 603 46.09 -34.04 -12.98
N ILE A 604 45.38 -33.83 -14.09
CA ILE A 604 44.13 -33.05 -14.09
C ILE A 604 42.97 -33.97 -13.73
N ILE A 605 42.17 -33.59 -12.72
CA ILE A 605 40.93 -34.26 -12.39
C ILE A 605 39.75 -33.39 -12.82
N GLU A 606 38.93 -33.90 -13.76
CA GLU A 606 37.75 -33.21 -14.25
C GLU A 606 36.85 -32.71 -13.11
N ASN A 607 36.53 -31.41 -13.13
CA ASN A 607 35.71 -30.73 -12.12
C ASN A 607 36.27 -30.74 -10.67
N GLN A 608 37.53 -31.15 -10.46
CA GLN A 608 38.15 -31.19 -9.12
C GLN A 608 39.50 -30.47 -9.03
N GLY A 609 40.11 -30.14 -10.17
CA GLY A 609 41.33 -29.32 -10.25
C GLY A 609 42.58 -30.14 -10.58
N ILE A 610 43.73 -29.76 -10.03
CA ILE A 610 45.01 -30.44 -10.27
C ILE A 610 45.41 -31.24 -9.04
N GLU A 611 45.79 -32.49 -9.23
CA GLU A 611 46.28 -33.38 -8.18
C GLU A 611 47.77 -33.63 -8.35
N ILE A 612 48.54 -33.40 -7.29
CA ILE A 612 49.97 -33.71 -7.18
C ILE A 612 50.11 -34.82 -6.15
N GLU A 613 50.74 -35.92 -6.52
CA GLU A 613 50.89 -37.08 -5.64
C GLU A 613 52.35 -37.41 -5.42
N VAL A 614 52.73 -37.61 -4.15
CA VAL A 614 54.06 -38.08 -3.75
C VAL A 614 53.86 -39.46 -3.12
N ILE A 615 54.43 -40.47 -3.75
CA ILE A 615 54.27 -41.88 -3.39
C ILE A 615 55.64 -42.45 -3.04
N ASP A 616 55.75 -43.08 -1.88
CA ASP A 616 56.98 -43.72 -1.42
C ASP A 616 56.76 -45.18 -1.01
N ASN A 617 57.80 -46.00 -1.16
CA ASN A 617 57.79 -47.41 -0.74
C ASN A 617 58.39 -47.64 0.66
N GLY A 618 58.37 -46.62 1.52
CA GLY A 618 58.87 -46.65 2.89
C GLY A 618 58.03 -47.49 3.84
N ASP A 619 58.19 -47.27 5.15
CA ASP A 619 57.43 -48.00 6.19
C ASP A 619 56.05 -47.42 6.46
N GLY A 620 55.74 -46.33 5.78
CA GLY A 620 54.56 -45.51 6.00
C GLY A 620 54.44 -44.96 7.40
N ILE A 621 53.24 -44.49 7.71
CA ILE A 621 52.95 -43.77 8.93
C ILE A 621 52.57 -44.76 10.04
N PRO A 622 53.26 -44.75 11.20
CA PRO A 622 52.90 -45.57 12.35
C PRO A 622 51.49 -45.24 12.86
N THR A 623 50.72 -46.27 13.23
CA THR A 623 49.32 -46.16 13.67
C THR A 623 49.12 -45.20 14.84
N GLU A 624 50.14 -45.01 15.68
CA GLU A 624 50.09 -44.17 16.87
C GLU A 624 50.03 -42.67 16.54
N ILE A 625 50.56 -42.26 15.38
CA ILE A 625 50.61 -40.84 15.00
C ILE A 625 49.64 -40.47 13.88
N VAL A 626 48.95 -41.45 13.28
CA VAL A 626 48.04 -41.25 12.13
C VAL A 626 47.02 -40.13 12.35
N GLU A 627 46.36 -40.09 13.51
CA GLU A 627 45.33 -39.08 13.80
C GLU A 627 45.91 -37.68 14.04
N HIS A 628 47.21 -37.59 14.28
CA HIS A 628 47.89 -36.37 14.71
C HIS A 628 49.05 -35.95 13.78
N ILE A 629 49.17 -36.53 12.58
CA ILE A 629 50.31 -36.26 11.67
C ILE A 629 50.42 -34.80 11.21
N PHE A 630 49.30 -34.06 11.22
CA PHE A 630 49.25 -32.65 10.84
C PHE A 630 49.28 -31.72 12.06
N GLU A 631 49.37 -32.25 13.28
CA GLU A 631 49.53 -31.44 14.49
C GLU A 631 50.99 -31.00 14.66
N PRO A 632 51.23 -29.78 15.20
CA PRO A 632 52.58 -29.26 15.36
C PRO A 632 53.37 -30.10 16.37
N PHE A 633 54.65 -30.33 16.07
CA PHE A 633 55.63 -31.06 16.89
C PHE A 633 55.39 -32.58 17.00
N ASN A 634 54.43 -33.13 16.26
CA ASN A 634 54.23 -34.57 16.23
C ASN A 634 55.13 -35.23 15.17
N THR A 635 55.92 -36.23 15.57
CA THR A 635 56.90 -36.92 14.70
C THR A 635 57.18 -38.33 15.20
N SER A 636 57.34 -39.29 14.28
CA SER A 636 57.81 -40.66 14.59
C SER A 636 59.33 -40.79 14.68
N LYS A 637 60.08 -39.74 14.33
CA LYS A 637 61.55 -39.73 14.32
C LYS A 637 62.16 -39.60 15.73
N GLU A 638 63.37 -40.14 15.93
CA GLU A 638 64.11 -40.05 17.19
C GLU A 638 64.31 -38.58 17.66
N PRO A 639 64.37 -38.34 18.99
CA PRO A 639 64.59 -37.00 19.54
C PRO A 639 65.84 -36.32 18.95
N GLY A 640 65.66 -35.15 18.34
CA GLY A 640 66.73 -34.38 17.70
C GLY A 640 66.89 -34.61 16.19
N LYS A 641 66.21 -35.60 15.58
CA LYS A 641 66.25 -35.87 14.12
C LYS A 641 65.04 -35.32 13.35
N GLY A 642 63.94 -35.02 14.03
CA GLY A 642 62.72 -34.47 13.42
C GLY A 642 62.10 -33.35 14.25
N THR A 643 61.68 -32.27 13.60
CA THR A 643 61.03 -31.11 14.27
C THR A 643 59.52 -31.27 14.44
N GLY A 644 58.89 -32.21 13.73
CA GLY A 644 57.43 -32.38 13.70
C GLY A 644 56.67 -31.18 13.12
N LEU A 645 57.35 -30.28 12.41
CA LEU A 645 56.74 -29.07 11.85
C LEU A 645 56.44 -29.15 10.35
N GLY A 646 57.03 -30.13 9.63
CA GLY A 646 56.92 -30.24 8.17
C GLY A 646 55.49 -30.44 7.68
N LEU A 647 54.80 -31.49 8.17
CA LEU A 647 53.43 -31.78 7.77
C LEU A 647 52.41 -30.77 8.34
N PHE A 648 52.63 -30.25 9.55
CA PHE A 648 51.82 -29.14 10.08
C PHE A 648 51.86 -27.92 9.15
N LEU A 649 53.06 -27.52 8.69
CA LEU A 649 53.22 -26.41 7.76
C LEU A 649 52.54 -26.70 6.42
N VAL A 650 52.63 -27.94 5.92
CA VAL A 650 51.88 -28.36 4.72
C VAL A 650 50.38 -28.17 4.92
N TYR A 651 49.81 -28.66 6.02
CA TYR A 651 48.38 -28.55 6.30
C TYR A 651 47.93 -27.09 6.44
N ASP A 652 48.68 -26.26 7.15
CA ASP A 652 48.40 -24.83 7.33
C ASP A 652 48.43 -24.09 5.98
N LEU A 653 49.45 -24.32 5.15
CA LEU A 653 49.56 -23.72 3.82
C LEU A 653 48.44 -24.18 2.87
N VAL A 654 48.05 -25.46 2.93
CA VAL A 654 46.94 -26.02 2.15
C VAL A 654 45.61 -25.35 2.52
N LYS A 655 45.30 -25.23 3.82
CA LYS A 655 44.07 -24.56 4.28
C LYS A 655 44.06 -23.07 3.96
N GLN A 656 45.20 -22.39 4.07
CA GLN A 656 45.32 -20.97 3.70
C GLN A 656 45.11 -20.69 2.21
N ASN A 657 45.34 -21.69 1.35
CA ASN A 657 45.15 -21.58 -0.10
C ASN A 657 43.83 -22.22 -0.58
N GLN A 658 42.95 -22.64 0.34
CA GLN A 658 41.70 -23.36 0.05
C GLN A 658 41.92 -24.63 -0.80
N TRP A 659 43.08 -25.27 -0.62
CA TRP A 659 43.40 -26.55 -1.23
C TRP A 659 43.03 -27.70 -0.30
N ASP A 660 43.16 -28.92 -0.81
CA ASP A 660 42.93 -30.12 -0.02
C ASP A 660 44.17 -31.02 -0.01
N ILE A 661 44.42 -31.69 1.12
CA ILE A 661 45.49 -32.69 1.23
C ILE A 661 44.94 -33.93 1.92
N SER A 662 45.24 -35.08 1.32
CA SER A 662 44.90 -36.38 1.87
C SER A 662 46.11 -37.28 1.80
N TRP A 663 46.09 -38.35 2.59
CA TRP A 663 47.08 -39.41 2.49
C TRP A 663 46.40 -40.76 2.60
N LYS A 664 47.02 -41.78 2.01
CA LYS A 664 46.56 -43.16 2.09
C LYS A 664 47.74 -44.12 2.04
N ARG A 665 47.55 -45.30 2.62
CA ARG A 665 48.48 -46.43 2.47
C ARG A 665 47.84 -47.50 1.60
N GLU A 666 48.42 -47.77 0.44
CA GLU A 666 47.93 -48.78 -0.53
C GLU A 666 49.09 -49.69 -0.95
N ASN A 667 48.91 -51.01 -0.90
CA ASN A 667 49.92 -52.00 -1.33
C ASN A 667 51.33 -51.75 -0.74
N GLU A 668 51.39 -51.43 0.55
CA GLU A 668 52.62 -51.05 1.29
C GLU A 668 53.29 -49.74 0.85
N LEU A 669 52.69 -48.98 -0.05
CA LEU A 669 53.12 -47.63 -0.44
C LEU A 669 52.40 -46.58 0.40
N THR A 670 53.10 -45.48 0.70
CA THR A 670 52.52 -44.30 1.33
C THR A 670 52.34 -43.23 0.28
N LYS A 671 51.12 -42.69 0.20
CA LYS A 671 50.73 -41.76 -0.85
C LYS A 671 50.12 -40.51 -0.23
N PHE A 672 50.73 -39.36 -0.48
CA PHE A 672 50.16 -38.05 -0.19
C PHE A 672 49.62 -37.43 -1.48
N SER A 673 48.35 -37.02 -1.48
CA SER A 673 47.68 -36.38 -2.61
C SER A 673 47.29 -34.94 -2.23
N LEU A 674 47.89 -33.96 -2.90
CA LEU A 674 47.60 -32.53 -2.80
C LEU A 674 46.70 -32.11 -3.96
N ARG A 675 45.56 -31.48 -3.67
CA ARG A 675 44.60 -31.01 -4.68
C ARG A 675 44.49 -29.49 -4.70
N LEU A 676 44.86 -28.92 -5.84
CA LEU A 676 44.71 -27.51 -6.16
C LEU A 676 43.33 -27.31 -6.82
N GLN A 677 42.34 -26.85 -6.04
CA GLN A 677 41.00 -26.56 -6.53
C GLN A 677 40.99 -25.27 -7.37
N TRP A 678 40.14 -25.23 -8.41
CA TRP A 678 39.98 -24.07 -9.30
C TRP A 678 38.92 -23.09 -8.81
#